data_AF-B4D6Z3-F1
#
_entry.id   AF-B4D6Z3-F1
#
_cell.length_a   1.000
_cell.length_b   1.000
_cell.length_c   1.000
_cell.angle_alpha   90.00
_cell.angle_beta   90.00
_cell.angle_gamma   90.00
#
_symmetry.space_group_name_H-M   'P 1'
#
loop_
_entity.id
_entity.type
_entity.pdbx_description
1 polymer ?
#
loop_
_entity_poly.entity_id
_entity_poly.type
_entity_poly.pdbx_seq_one_letter_code
_entity_poly.pdbx_strand_id
1 'polypeptide(L)'
;MGRFRQLKLLNFQQRIEKFNGGNVMVLHERWKGAWEMPPVQWVFVYIRILELLFRAGLIHLTVSEALSTGAETLIVCPPSLPIPESLKQNKITDDAGAKYDTRPGLSHSCSHACQRHLDFSLGKKSTNGQMTGTAVRGESPHTPKPRLARLPTLLRPQMKHHPSSLLFGCLLALCSFSLAQAQQQQSVSADGFNYTGWSTGTAPMNAVWSANTGNVPSIVTNNPSLSPSYISLANGVIDANLSRTMTTDWTASINVLNTAYSRGQWVGVFNAAGTQGYGFVWGDNQATQFGSQGTVWITKYNVASPSSLTFNMSSGVTALTPIVASGHNAGNTTSAAISAPFALFQLSWSAQTHTLTLFVDGVQKATYTDTTSPYTTFSRIFLSGNTSGLFDSLSVTTPGGASVPFTTYEAEAATLGGGATVTALTSANLVATGTADVPMIEASGRAYATLAAQGQSLTFQVTNAANSIVIRHNVPYTAAYNTRTGAGATLHLWVNNETTPRQVTQIVYTTSGTNGGAASQVLSALSLSSYHNEAAKAYWEETRARISGATLNPGDTLRLEVDAGDTGTPYNIDSIDLENVPAALVQPANTYSVLSYGAVGNGIADDTAAIQSCINAAQTAGKGVWIPTGIYCQSAVLSVNAVKIYGAGMWYTNLINTYDPNLSSWGGYMGFTLSGSGAEVHDLALDSAALTTRSSGQPAFDNAAGATNWKIQNIWVTHSNVGCWMDNTSNGLITGCRVRFTYADGIHLDGNTSLVTISNCHVRGTGDDALAILAGYGTNFAGPSHDNTAIYNTAQANWGASNFDLAGGYNNVISYNYFADSDVCGALAINIPGAYHMYNTTGATITGNTIVRGGGDLGGQRRGAIWIYPDWGYPNTSPAITNVTFDGNYILNSLWRGIHLYNGDTQGSSLTFSNNTVDGVMNPTGDGIDVDSIFVGTGTFLNNNVTAPGAAYHNYAPSTFTGSGSGNVPAFSFP
;
A
#
# COMPACT_ATOMS: atom_id res chain seq x y z
N MET A 1 44.71 0.76 42.01
CA MET A 1 45.76 -0.12 42.60
C MET A 1 45.86 -1.35 41.72
N GLY A 2 46.98 -2.00 41.38
CA GLY A 2 48.42 -1.80 41.64
C GLY A 2 49.24 -2.67 40.63
N ARG A 3 50.57 -2.47 40.50
CA ARG A 3 51.40 -2.98 39.37
C ARG A 3 52.09 -4.35 39.60
N PHE A 4 52.25 -5.13 38.52
CA PHE A 4 53.42 -6.00 38.16
C PHE A 4 53.37 -6.18 36.61
N ARG A 5 54.30 -5.78 35.72
CA ARG A 5 55.73 -6.17 35.46
C ARG A 5 55.92 -7.68 35.23
N GLN A 6 56.67 -8.18 34.22
CA GLN A 6 57.35 -7.57 33.04
C GLN A 6 57.90 -8.68 32.09
N LEU A 7 57.92 -8.45 30.76
CA LEU A 7 58.91 -8.86 29.71
C LEU A 7 58.18 -9.12 28.36
N LYS A 8 58.31 -8.39 27.23
CA LYS A 8 59.38 -7.69 26.44
C LYS A 8 60.17 -8.56 25.44
N LEU A 9 59.86 -8.34 24.16
CA LEU A 9 60.78 -8.09 23.01
C LEU A 9 59.92 -7.34 21.96
N LEU A 10 60.15 -6.08 21.55
CA LEU A 10 61.32 -5.46 20.88
C LEU A 10 61.71 -6.21 19.59
N ASN A 11 61.80 -5.63 18.39
CA ASN A 11 61.76 -4.23 17.93
C ASN A 11 61.25 -4.16 16.48
N PHE A 12 60.48 -3.12 16.09
CA PHE A 12 60.71 -2.41 14.82
C PHE A 12 59.98 -1.06 14.75
N GLN A 13 60.56 -0.01 15.35
CA GLN A 13 60.15 1.37 15.09
C GLN A 13 61.37 2.31 15.26
N GLN A 14 62.19 2.44 14.20
CA GLN A 14 63.09 3.58 13.93
C GLN A 14 63.87 3.35 12.61
N ARG A 15 64.12 4.45 11.86
CA ARG A 15 64.58 4.50 10.45
C ARG A 15 63.47 4.01 9.49
N ILE A 16 63.05 4.70 8.43
CA ILE A 16 63.62 5.74 7.55
C ILE A 16 62.46 6.72 7.20
N GLU A 17 62.46 7.99 7.62
CA GLU A 17 62.94 9.18 6.88
C GLU A 17 62.57 9.28 5.39
N LYS A 18 61.87 10.38 5.01
CA LYS A 18 61.66 10.91 3.64
C LYS A 18 61.96 9.98 2.44
N PHE A 19 60.92 9.57 1.72
CA PHE A 19 61.00 9.42 0.26
C PHE A 19 59.81 10.08 -0.43
N ASN A 20 60.08 11.19 -1.13
CA ASN A 20 59.23 11.72 -2.19
C ASN A 20 59.47 10.91 -3.47
N GLY A 21 58.43 10.68 -4.26
CA GLY A 21 58.52 10.04 -5.57
C GLY A 21 57.74 8.73 -5.62
N GLY A 22 56.71 8.68 -6.47
CA GLY A 22 55.82 7.53 -6.54
C GLY A 22 56.46 6.32 -7.21
N ASN A 23 56.17 5.12 -6.70
CA ASN A 23 55.73 3.98 -7.49
C ASN A 23 55.19 2.85 -6.60
N VAL A 24 54.41 1.95 -7.21
CA VAL A 24 53.68 0.86 -6.55
C VAL A 24 54.61 -0.14 -5.88
N MET A 25 54.29 -0.54 -4.64
CA MET A 25 54.97 -1.63 -3.94
C MET A 25 54.46 -2.99 -4.45
N VAL A 26 55.28 -3.71 -5.21
CA VAL A 26 55.00 -5.10 -5.61
C VAL A 26 55.61 -6.04 -4.58
N LEU A 27 54.76 -6.71 -3.79
CA LEU A 27 55.18 -7.76 -2.87
C LEU A 27 55.38 -9.08 -3.62
N HIS A 28 56.64 -9.46 -3.79
CA HIS A 28 57.06 -10.77 -4.30
C HIS A 28 57.53 -11.63 -3.13
N GLU A 29 56.70 -12.55 -2.64
CA GLU A 29 57.17 -13.68 -1.83
C GLU A 29 56.77 -15.01 -2.46
N ARG A 30 57.75 -15.91 -2.58
CA ARG A 30 57.56 -17.28 -3.04
C ARG A 30 57.22 -18.18 -1.85
N TRP A 31 55.99 -18.64 -1.75
CA TRP A 31 55.66 -19.80 -0.93
C TRP A 31 55.62 -21.07 -1.79
N LYS A 32 56.52 -22.01 -1.51
CA LYS A 32 56.51 -23.38 -2.04
C LYS A 32 55.97 -24.32 -0.96
N GLY A 33 54.77 -24.86 -1.16
CA GLY A 33 54.19 -25.87 -0.29
C GLY A 33 52.72 -26.07 -0.66
N ALA A 34 52.35 -27.30 -1.05
CA ALA A 34 50.99 -27.59 -1.51
C ALA A 34 49.99 -27.59 -0.34
N TRP A 35 48.79 -27.05 -0.57
CA TRP A 35 47.48 -27.74 -0.58
C TRP A 35 46.47 -26.78 -1.25
N GLU A 36 45.47 -27.30 -1.97
CA GLU A 36 44.61 -26.51 -2.85
C GLU A 36 43.52 -25.72 -2.08
N MET A 37 43.32 -24.44 -2.43
CA MET A 37 42.18 -23.62 -1.99
C MET A 37 41.61 -22.76 -3.14
N PRO A 38 40.29 -22.62 -3.30
CA PRO A 38 39.69 -21.85 -4.39
C PRO A 38 39.92 -20.33 -4.29
N PRO A 39 39.98 -19.58 -5.42
CA PRO A 39 40.25 -18.14 -5.44
C PRO A 39 39.30 -17.27 -4.58
N VAL A 40 38.06 -17.72 -4.39
CA VAL A 40 37.04 -17.02 -3.60
C VAL A 40 37.47 -16.83 -2.14
N GLN A 41 38.18 -17.78 -1.54
CA GLN A 41 38.57 -17.70 -0.12
C GLN A 41 39.66 -16.67 0.15
N TRP A 42 40.54 -16.39 -0.82
CA TRP A 42 41.55 -15.32 -0.72
C TRP A 42 40.92 -13.93 -0.59
N VAL A 43 39.81 -13.69 -1.30
CA VAL A 43 39.07 -12.42 -1.22
C VAL A 43 38.48 -12.20 0.16
N PHE A 44 37.88 -13.23 0.78
CA PHE A 44 37.35 -13.15 2.14
C PHE A 44 38.44 -12.90 3.20
N VAL A 45 39.62 -13.52 3.07
CA VAL A 45 40.75 -13.25 3.97
C VAL A 45 41.23 -11.81 3.83
N TYR A 46 41.36 -11.30 2.60
CA TYR A 46 41.79 -9.91 2.35
C TYR A 46 40.79 -8.87 2.87
N ILE A 47 39.48 -9.10 2.66
CA ILE A 47 38.40 -8.27 3.20
C ILE A 47 38.42 -8.29 4.73
N ARG A 48 38.58 -9.46 5.38
CA ARG A 48 38.69 -9.55 6.84
C ARG A 48 39.90 -8.81 7.41
N ILE A 49 41.04 -8.83 6.71
CA ILE A 49 42.24 -8.08 7.11
C ILE A 49 41.97 -6.57 7.00
N LEU A 50 41.37 -6.09 5.90
CA LEU A 50 41.01 -4.67 5.74
C LEU A 50 39.95 -4.22 6.76
N GLU A 51 38.95 -5.06 7.05
CA GLU A 51 37.93 -4.81 8.07
C GLU A 51 38.55 -4.71 9.47
N LEU A 52 39.50 -5.60 9.82
CA LEU A 52 40.22 -5.55 11.09
C LEU A 52 41.13 -4.32 11.19
N LEU A 53 41.82 -3.94 10.12
CA LEU A 53 42.67 -2.74 10.08
C LEU A 53 41.84 -1.44 10.20
N PHE A 54 40.66 -1.39 9.58
CA PHE A 54 39.72 -0.27 9.71
C PHE A 54 39.14 -0.18 11.13
N ARG A 55 38.65 -1.30 11.70
CA ARG A 55 38.15 -1.37 13.08
C ARG A 55 39.23 -1.08 14.14
N ALA A 56 40.51 -1.32 13.82
CA ALA A 56 41.65 -0.94 14.66
C ALA A 56 42.12 0.52 14.47
N GLY A 57 41.48 1.30 13.60
CA GLY A 57 41.85 2.70 13.33
C GLY A 57 43.17 2.87 12.58
N LEU A 58 43.67 1.82 11.93
CA LEU A 58 44.97 1.82 11.24
C LEU A 58 44.91 2.32 9.78
N ILE A 59 43.70 2.50 9.25
CA ILE A 59 43.43 3.07 7.92
C ILE A 59 42.18 3.96 7.95
N HIS A 60 42.26 5.14 7.32
CA HIS A 60 41.14 6.05 7.08
C HIS A 60 40.89 6.16 5.56
N LEU A 61 39.63 6.16 5.15
CA LEU A 61 39.21 6.41 3.77
C LEU A 61 38.58 7.80 3.66
N THR A 62 39.25 8.70 2.94
CA THR A 62 38.69 9.99 2.51
C THR A 62 38.41 9.94 1.01
N VAL A 63 37.17 10.25 0.63
CA VAL A 63 36.79 10.49 -0.77
C VAL A 63 36.89 12.00 -1.02
N SER A 64 37.65 12.41 -2.03
CA SER A 64 37.73 13.80 -2.50
C SER A 64 37.30 13.89 -3.96
N GLU A 65 36.48 14.88 -4.29
CA GLU A 65 36.01 15.15 -5.65
C GLU A 65 37.15 15.61 -6.56
N ALA A 66 37.05 15.27 -7.86
CA ALA A 66 37.85 15.89 -8.92
C ALA A 66 37.07 15.89 -10.25
N LEU A 67 36.71 17.09 -10.72
CA LEU A 67 36.19 17.37 -12.07
C LEU A 67 37.36 17.58 -13.04
N SER A 68 37.31 17.01 -14.26
CA SER A 68 37.73 17.72 -15.50
C SER A 68 37.60 16.90 -16.81
N THR A 69 36.92 17.49 -17.80
CA THR A 69 37.26 17.53 -19.25
C THR A 69 37.46 16.23 -20.08
N GLY A 70 36.47 15.93 -20.93
CA GLY A 70 36.53 16.22 -22.39
C GLY A 70 37.33 15.33 -23.35
N ALA A 71 36.62 14.72 -24.33
CA ALA A 71 37.13 14.41 -25.67
C ALA A 71 35.97 14.23 -26.68
N GLU A 72 36.14 14.75 -27.89
CA GLU A 72 35.15 14.71 -28.99
C GLU A 72 35.32 13.45 -29.85
N THR A 73 34.25 12.98 -30.50
CA THR A 73 34.38 12.19 -31.75
C THR A 73 33.27 12.54 -32.75
N LEU A 74 33.70 12.92 -33.95
CA LEU A 74 32.89 13.37 -35.09
C LEU A 74 32.64 12.21 -36.07
N ILE A 75 31.38 11.92 -36.44
CA ILE A 75 31.05 11.07 -37.61
C ILE A 75 29.87 11.70 -38.40
N VAL A 76 29.95 11.61 -39.74
CA VAL A 76 29.22 12.40 -40.74
C VAL A 76 28.04 11.63 -41.35
N CYS A 77 26.92 12.31 -41.63
CA CYS A 77 25.77 11.80 -42.41
C CYS A 77 25.84 12.18 -43.90
N PRO A 78 25.29 11.34 -44.80
CA PRO A 78 24.41 11.83 -45.89
C PRO A 78 23.29 10.78 -46.28
N PRO A 79 22.40 10.99 -47.29
CA PRO A 79 21.42 12.09 -47.42
C PRO A 79 19.97 11.66 -47.88
N SER A 80 18.95 12.42 -47.45
CA SER A 80 17.66 12.81 -48.11
C SER A 80 16.77 11.88 -49.00
N LEU A 81 15.50 11.70 -48.57
CA LEU A 81 14.18 11.90 -49.28
C LEU A 81 13.78 11.03 -50.52
N PRO A 82 12.48 10.95 -50.95
CA PRO A 82 11.25 11.67 -50.54
C PRO A 82 9.97 10.82 -50.22
N ILE A 83 8.85 11.51 -49.94
CA ILE A 83 7.46 11.02 -49.66
C ILE A 83 6.56 11.20 -50.92
N PRO A 84 5.43 10.46 -51.09
CA PRO A 84 4.06 11.01 -50.91
C PRO A 84 3.06 9.97 -50.29
N GLU A 85 1.98 10.26 -49.56
CA GLU A 85 0.97 11.34 -49.47
C GLU A 85 -0.39 11.03 -50.17
N SER A 86 -1.46 10.87 -49.37
CA SER A 86 -2.89 11.21 -49.65
C SER A 86 -3.75 10.84 -48.41
N LEU A 87 -4.21 11.81 -47.59
CA LEU A 87 -5.50 12.54 -47.68
C LEU A 87 -6.73 11.67 -47.26
N LYS A 88 -7.53 12.01 -46.23
CA LYS A 88 -8.44 13.19 -46.08
C LYS A 88 -9.43 13.33 -47.27
N GLN A 89 -10.69 13.76 -47.21
CA GLN A 89 -11.69 14.17 -46.18
C GLN A 89 -13.02 14.46 -46.95
N ASN A 90 -14.25 14.55 -46.40
CA ASN A 90 -14.83 14.29 -45.07
C ASN A 90 -16.39 14.21 -45.18
N LYS A 91 -17.08 13.96 -44.05
CA LYS A 91 -18.42 14.48 -43.67
C LYS A 91 -19.72 14.03 -44.37
N ILE A 92 -20.58 13.47 -43.51
CA ILE A 92 -22.04 13.56 -43.47
C ILE A 92 -22.51 15.03 -43.37
N THR A 93 -23.72 15.32 -43.85
CA THR A 93 -24.57 16.42 -43.34
C THR A 93 -26.01 15.93 -43.14
N ASP A 94 -26.62 16.37 -42.05
CA ASP A 94 -27.99 16.06 -41.61
C ASP A 94 -29.09 16.63 -42.53
N ASP A 95 -30.35 16.20 -42.35
CA ASP A 95 -31.34 17.09 -41.71
C ASP A 95 -32.64 16.41 -41.20
N ALA A 96 -33.19 17.02 -40.14
CA ALA A 96 -34.58 17.12 -39.65
C ALA A 96 -35.66 16.02 -39.82
N GLY A 97 -36.39 15.75 -38.73
CA GLY A 97 -37.75 15.14 -38.75
C GLY A 97 -38.43 15.04 -37.36
N ALA A 98 -39.47 15.84 -37.10
CA ALA A 98 -40.12 15.97 -35.78
C ALA A 98 -41.48 15.23 -35.63
N LYS A 99 -41.95 14.99 -34.38
CA LYS A 99 -43.26 15.43 -33.80
C LYS A 99 -43.70 14.69 -32.50
N TYR A 100 -44.34 15.45 -31.58
CA TYR A 100 -45.48 15.22 -30.63
C TYR A 100 -46.03 13.78 -30.38
N ASP A 101 -46.61 13.39 -29.22
CA ASP A 101 -47.62 14.13 -28.41
C ASP A 101 -47.86 13.62 -26.93
N THR A 102 -48.77 14.30 -26.22
CA THR A 102 -49.16 14.43 -24.77
C THR A 102 -49.50 13.28 -23.76
N ARG A 103 -49.18 13.58 -22.46
CA ARG A 103 -49.97 13.44 -21.17
C ARG A 103 -50.22 12.05 -20.50
N PRO A 104 -50.57 11.97 -19.18
CA PRO A 104 -49.94 12.62 -18.01
C PRO A 104 -49.87 11.78 -16.70
N GLY A 105 -48.90 12.05 -15.83
CA GLY A 105 -49.06 11.96 -14.37
C GLY A 105 -48.60 10.69 -13.62
N LEU A 106 -47.48 10.81 -12.91
CA LEU A 106 -47.25 10.26 -11.56
C LEU A 106 -46.02 10.96 -10.95
N SER A 107 -46.07 11.31 -9.67
CA SER A 107 -45.08 12.16 -9.02
C SER A 107 -43.82 11.39 -8.61
N HIS A 108 -42.68 11.72 -9.24
CA HIS A 108 -41.34 11.40 -8.72
C HIS A 108 -40.50 12.67 -8.71
N SER A 109 -39.89 12.98 -7.57
CA SER A 109 -39.04 14.15 -7.37
C SER A 109 -37.71 14.00 -8.12
N CYS A 110 -37.28 15.08 -8.79
CA CYS A 110 -36.19 15.08 -9.74
C CYS A 110 -34.80 14.91 -9.10
N SER A 111 -33.91 14.17 -9.78
CA SER A 111 -32.48 14.45 -9.83
C SER A 111 -32.15 15.12 -11.16
N HIS A 112 -31.40 16.22 -11.15
CA HIS A 112 -31.02 16.99 -12.35
C HIS A 112 -29.72 17.78 -12.12
N ALA A 113 -28.62 17.32 -12.73
CA ALA A 113 -27.41 18.05 -13.10
C ALA A 113 -26.57 17.11 -14.00
N CYS A 114 -25.93 17.50 -15.11
CA CYS A 114 -25.84 18.79 -15.77
C CYS A 114 -25.71 18.58 -17.31
N GLN A 115 -26.21 19.52 -18.12
CA GLN A 115 -25.92 19.61 -19.56
C GLN A 115 -25.82 21.09 -19.97
N ARG A 116 -24.99 21.38 -20.98
CA ARG A 116 -24.56 22.70 -21.55
C ARG A 116 -23.21 23.19 -20.98
N HIS A 117 -22.34 23.87 -21.74
CA HIS A 117 -22.39 24.37 -23.13
C HIS A 117 -20.97 24.33 -23.71
N LEU A 118 -20.83 24.24 -25.04
CA LEU A 118 -19.99 25.17 -25.81
C LEU A 118 -20.22 25.01 -27.31
N ASP A 119 -20.76 26.05 -27.91
CA ASP A 119 -20.91 26.21 -29.36
C ASP A 119 -20.43 27.63 -29.67
N PHE A 120 -19.37 27.78 -30.47
CA PHE A 120 -18.99 29.10 -31.00
C PHE A 120 -18.31 29.02 -32.36
N SER A 121 -18.66 29.97 -33.20
CA SER A 121 -18.47 29.98 -34.65
C SER A 121 -17.05 30.30 -35.12
N LEU A 122 -16.68 29.71 -36.26
CA LEU A 122 -15.79 30.34 -37.24
C LEU A 122 -16.53 30.47 -38.59
N GLY A 123 -16.47 31.65 -39.20
CA GLY A 123 -17.24 31.97 -40.39
C GLY A 123 -16.40 32.29 -41.63
N LYS A 124 -16.95 31.95 -42.80
CA LYS A 124 -16.55 32.37 -44.17
C LYS A 124 -15.24 31.71 -44.69
N LYS A 125 -15.11 31.34 -45.97
CA LYS A 125 -15.90 31.66 -47.19
C LYS A 125 -15.59 30.66 -48.35
N SER A 126 -16.62 30.21 -49.09
CA SER A 126 -16.67 29.96 -50.57
C SER A 126 -15.60 29.08 -51.28
N THR A 127 -15.83 28.27 -52.34
CA THR A 127 -16.83 28.23 -53.44
C THR A 127 -16.96 26.83 -54.13
N ASN A 128 -18.19 26.48 -54.55
CA ASN A 128 -18.65 25.84 -55.81
C ASN A 128 -18.01 24.57 -56.47
N GLY A 129 -18.90 23.72 -57.03
CA GLY A 129 -18.68 22.90 -58.25
C GLY A 129 -18.23 21.45 -58.02
N GLN A 130 -19.08 20.42 -57.86
CA GLN A 130 -20.14 19.86 -58.72
C GLN A 130 -19.64 19.09 -59.98
N MET A 131 -20.17 17.85 -60.11
CA MET A 131 -20.37 17.03 -61.33
C MET A 131 -19.41 15.86 -61.69
N THR A 132 -19.95 14.64 -61.44
CA THR A 132 -20.14 13.50 -62.38
C THR A 132 -18.95 12.75 -63.02
N GLY A 133 -19.01 11.41 -63.02
CA GLY A 133 -18.37 10.62 -64.08
C GLY A 133 -18.11 9.12 -63.85
N THR A 134 -19.15 8.28 -63.98
CA THR A 134 -19.13 6.96 -64.66
C THR A 134 -17.93 5.97 -64.57
N ALA A 135 -18.26 4.73 -64.15
CA ALA A 135 -18.01 3.45 -64.87
C ALA A 135 -16.57 2.85 -64.89
N VAL A 136 -16.31 1.53 -65.00
CA VAL A 136 -17.15 0.32 -65.11
C VAL A 136 -16.35 -0.95 -64.70
N ARG A 137 -17.04 -1.97 -64.13
CA ARG A 137 -16.76 -3.44 -64.04
C ARG A 137 -15.32 -4.00 -63.93
N GLY A 138 -15.16 -5.00 -63.04
CA GLY A 138 -14.13 -6.04 -63.10
C GLY A 138 -14.38 -7.13 -62.04
N GLU A 139 -14.58 -8.38 -62.46
CA GLU A 139 -15.08 -9.46 -61.59
C GLU A 139 -13.96 -10.30 -60.92
N SER A 140 -14.21 -10.73 -59.68
CA SER A 140 -13.97 -12.04 -59.01
C SER A 140 -13.28 -13.23 -59.75
N PRO A 141 -12.91 -14.36 -59.09
CA PRO A 141 -12.80 -14.67 -57.64
C PRO A 141 -11.58 -15.59 -57.23
N HIS A 142 -11.57 -16.06 -55.97
CA HIS A 142 -11.13 -17.40 -55.49
C HIS A 142 -9.65 -17.78 -55.13
N THR A 143 -9.37 -17.68 -53.81
CA THR A 143 -8.92 -18.78 -52.87
C THR A 143 -7.53 -19.50 -52.98
N PRO A 144 -7.00 -20.13 -51.89
CA PRO A 144 -5.55 -20.22 -51.62
C PRO A 144 -4.93 -21.64 -51.65
N LYS A 145 -3.58 -21.75 -51.55
CA LYS A 145 -2.82 -22.73 -50.71
C LYS A 145 -1.26 -22.58 -50.78
N PRO A 146 -0.46 -23.22 -49.88
CA PRO A 146 0.91 -22.80 -49.51
C PRO A 146 2.06 -23.63 -50.11
N ARG A 147 3.33 -23.28 -49.80
CA ARG A 147 4.50 -24.16 -50.00
C ARG A 147 5.58 -24.07 -48.89
N LEU A 148 6.14 -25.23 -48.56
CA LEU A 148 7.40 -25.41 -47.82
C LEU A 148 8.62 -25.32 -48.76
N ALA A 149 9.81 -25.08 -48.18
CA ALA A 149 11.09 -25.53 -48.71
C ALA A 149 12.05 -25.95 -47.58
N ARG A 150 12.87 -26.99 -47.79
CA ARG A 150 13.98 -27.49 -46.94
C ARG A 150 15.24 -27.60 -47.80
N LEU A 151 16.45 -27.53 -47.20
CA LEU A 151 17.74 -28.19 -47.54
C LEU A 151 18.87 -27.62 -46.59
N PRO A 152 20.13 -28.12 -46.50
CA PRO A 152 20.47 -29.17 -45.52
C PRO A 152 21.78 -29.00 -44.68
N THR A 153 22.00 -29.95 -43.76
CA THR A 153 23.29 -30.49 -43.23
C THR A 153 24.33 -29.64 -42.47
N LEU A 154 24.51 -30.02 -41.18
CA LEU A 154 25.77 -30.39 -40.48
C LEU A 154 27.08 -29.61 -40.74
N LEU A 155 27.61 -28.98 -39.67
CA LEU A 155 29.00 -29.16 -39.17
C LEU A 155 29.15 -28.52 -37.76
N ARG A 156 29.99 -29.13 -36.90
CA ARG A 156 30.30 -28.62 -35.54
C ARG A 156 31.51 -27.66 -35.57
N PRO A 157 31.57 -26.62 -34.71
CA PRO A 157 32.81 -26.00 -34.28
C PRO A 157 33.09 -26.17 -32.77
N GLN A 158 34.37 -26.06 -32.39
CA GLN A 158 34.86 -26.22 -31.02
C GLN A 158 34.67 -24.95 -30.18
N MET A 159 34.48 -25.12 -28.87
CA MET A 159 34.53 -24.02 -27.90
C MET A 159 35.97 -23.55 -27.67
N LYS A 160 36.21 -22.24 -27.81
CA LYS A 160 37.36 -21.54 -27.22
C LYS A 160 36.84 -20.58 -26.16
N HIS A 161 37.37 -20.66 -24.94
CA HIS A 161 37.01 -19.76 -23.84
C HIS A 161 37.66 -18.39 -24.00
N HIS A 162 36.87 -17.32 -23.85
CA HIS A 162 37.33 -15.97 -23.52
C HIS A 162 36.69 -15.54 -22.20
N PRO A 163 37.45 -15.08 -21.19
CA PRO A 163 36.91 -14.68 -19.89
C PRO A 163 36.62 -13.17 -19.85
N SER A 164 35.38 -12.77 -20.13
CA SER A 164 34.97 -11.36 -20.07
C SER A 164 33.48 -11.17 -19.75
N SER A 165 32.98 -11.85 -18.72
CA SER A 165 31.58 -11.79 -18.27
C SER A 165 31.39 -11.92 -16.74
N LEU A 166 32.45 -11.81 -15.94
CA LEU A 166 32.45 -12.03 -14.48
C LEU A 166 32.67 -10.76 -13.64
N LEU A 167 32.56 -9.58 -14.25
CA LEU A 167 32.81 -8.27 -13.61
C LEU A 167 31.60 -7.32 -13.61
N PHE A 168 30.43 -7.77 -14.09
CA PHE A 168 29.18 -6.98 -14.11
C PHE A 168 28.12 -7.44 -13.09
N GLY A 169 28.43 -8.46 -12.27
CA GLY A 169 27.51 -9.04 -11.28
C GLY A 169 27.78 -8.68 -9.82
N CYS A 170 28.75 -7.81 -9.52
CA CYS A 170 29.22 -7.56 -8.13
C CYS A 170 29.15 -6.10 -7.67
N LEU A 171 28.64 -5.16 -8.49
CA LEU A 171 28.39 -3.77 -8.06
C LEU A 171 26.93 -3.50 -7.65
N LEU A 172 26.02 -4.46 -7.82
CA LEU A 172 24.59 -4.34 -7.49
C LEU A 172 24.21 -4.92 -6.11
N ALA A 173 25.17 -5.47 -5.36
CA ALA A 173 24.93 -6.18 -4.09
C ALA A 173 25.35 -5.39 -2.83
N LEU A 174 25.72 -4.11 -2.96
CA LEU A 174 26.13 -3.25 -1.83
C LEU A 174 25.25 -2.00 -1.65
N CYS A 175 24.21 -1.83 -2.47
CA CYS A 175 23.14 -0.85 -2.26
C CYS A 175 21.84 -1.57 -1.89
N SER A 176 21.88 -2.30 -0.76
CA SER A 176 20.70 -2.90 -0.14
C SER A 176 20.65 -2.47 1.32
N PHE A 177 20.50 -1.16 1.54
CA PHE A 177 19.89 -0.72 2.79
C PHE A 177 18.49 -1.32 2.82
N SER A 178 18.25 -2.23 3.76
CA SER A 178 16.91 -2.69 4.10
C SER A 178 16.17 -1.51 4.74
N LEU A 179 15.58 -0.66 3.89
CA LEU A 179 14.52 0.24 4.32
C LEU A 179 13.43 -0.66 4.90
N ALA A 180 13.17 -0.52 6.20
CA ALA A 180 12.07 -1.20 6.85
C ALA A 180 10.78 -0.62 6.27
N GLN A 181 10.22 -1.31 5.28
CA GLN A 181 8.92 -0.96 4.75
C GLN A 181 7.86 -1.50 5.72
N ALA A 182 7.05 -0.60 6.26
CA ALA A 182 5.88 -0.97 7.02
C ALA A 182 4.78 -1.36 6.03
N GLN A 183 4.54 -2.66 5.89
CA GLN A 183 3.27 -3.14 5.36
C GLN A 183 2.29 -3.30 6.51
N GLN A 184 1.05 -2.84 6.32
CA GLN A 184 -0.02 -3.01 7.31
C GLN A 184 -0.12 -4.50 7.71
N GLN A 185 0.06 -4.77 9.00
CA GLN A 185 0.07 -6.12 9.56
C GLN A 185 -1.34 -6.48 10.04
N GLN A 186 -2.02 -7.33 9.30
CA GLN A 186 -3.35 -7.79 9.65
C GLN A 186 -3.23 -8.92 10.69
N SER A 187 -3.65 -8.66 11.92
CA SER A 187 -3.72 -9.71 12.95
C SER A 187 -4.73 -10.78 12.56
N VAL A 188 -4.32 -12.04 12.65
CA VAL A 188 -5.17 -13.24 12.47
C VAL A 188 -5.31 -14.04 13.77
N SER A 189 -4.60 -13.64 14.81
CA SER A 189 -4.75 -14.12 16.19
C SER A 189 -4.03 -13.12 17.10
N ALA A 190 -4.63 -12.78 18.24
CA ALA A 190 -4.00 -12.00 19.29
C ALA A 190 -4.59 -12.36 20.65
N ASP A 191 -3.74 -12.78 21.60
CA ASP A 191 -4.15 -13.15 22.96
C ASP A 191 -3.09 -12.66 23.96
N GLY A 192 -3.53 -11.92 24.98
CA GLY A 192 -2.68 -11.39 26.06
C GLY A 192 -2.75 -12.21 27.35
N PHE A 193 -3.32 -13.42 27.29
CA PHE A 193 -3.40 -14.39 28.40
C PHE A 193 -3.94 -13.85 29.75
N ASN A 194 -4.74 -12.78 29.72
CA ASN A 194 -5.29 -12.10 30.90
C ASN A 194 -6.69 -12.59 31.28
N TYR A 195 -6.78 -13.53 32.23
CA TYR A 195 -8.08 -14.11 32.62
C TYR A 195 -8.25 -14.40 34.11
N THR A 196 -9.43 -14.05 34.61
CA THR A 196 -10.00 -14.61 35.85
C THR A 196 -11.13 -15.58 35.50
N GLY A 197 -10.91 -16.88 35.70
CA GLY A 197 -11.98 -17.90 35.60
C GLY A 197 -12.25 -18.51 34.22
N TRP A 198 -11.24 -18.64 33.35
CA TRP A 198 -11.42 -19.27 32.02
C TRP A 198 -11.99 -20.70 32.11
N SER A 199 -11.50 -21.49 33.08
CA SER A 199 -11.97 -22.87 33.35
C SER A 199 -13.38 -22.95 33.95
N THR A 200 -14.00 -21.81 34.28
CA THR A 200 -15.37 -21.70 34.79
C THR A 200 -16.31 -20.95 33.84
N GLY A 201 -15.83 -20.56 32.65
CA GLY A 201 -16.65 -19.93 31.60
C GLY A 201 -17.09 -18.49 31.86
N THR A 202 -16.49 -17.79 32.84
CA THR A 202 -16.96 -16.47 33.31
C THR A 202 -16.25 -15.26 32.68
N ALA A 203 -15.10 -15.46 32.03
CA ALA A 203 -14.42 -14.47 31.17
C ALA A 203 -13.44 -15.23 30.25
N PRO A 204 -13.75 -15.42 28.94
CA PRO A 204 -12.97 -16.30 28.06
C PRO A 204 -11.88 -15.57 27.27
N MET A 205 -10.81 -16.31 26.96
CA MET A 205 -10.29 -16.47 25.60
C MET A 205 -10.56 -15.36 24.55
N ASN A 206 -9.61 -14.52 24.12
CA ASN A 206 -9.73 -13.83 22.82
C ASN A 206 -9.88 -14.84 21.66
N ALA A 207 -9.24 -16.00 21.78
CA ALA A 207 -9.42 -17.17 20.93
C ALA A 207 -9.84 -18.39 21.76
N VAL A 208 -10.64 -19.31 21.22
CA VAL A 208 -10.98 -20.54 21.96
C VAL A 208 -9.82 -21.52 21.89
N TRP A 209 -9.10 -21.70 23.02
CA TRP A 209 -7.99 -22.64 23.13
C TRP A 209 -8.46 -24.05 23.54
N SER A 210 -7.92 -25.06 22.85
CA SER A 210 -8.16 -26.48 23.10
C SER A 210 -6.90 -27.15 23.67
N ALA A 211 -7.05 -27.98 24.69
CA ALA A 211 -5.97 -28.84 25.18
C ALA A 211 -5.90 -30.13 24.34
N ASN A 212 -4.74 -30.41 23.73
CA ASN A 212 -4.54 -31.60 22.90
C ASN A 212 -3.97 -32.76 23.72
N THR A 213 -2.87 -32.51 24.43
CA THR A 213 -2.14 -33.54 25.18
C THR A 213 -1.55 -32.96 26.47
N GLY A 214 -1.28 -33.82 27.45
CA GLY A 214 -0.70 -33.43 28.73
C GLY A 214 -1.70 -32.82 29.71
N ASN A 215 -1.22 -31.97 30.62
CA ASN A 215 -2.06 -31.33 31.62
C ASN A 215 -2.74 -30.06 31.08
N VAL A 216 -3.90 -29.73 31.65
CA VAL A 216 -4.62 -28.46 31.40
C VAL A 216 -3.72 -27.27 31.80
N PRO A 217 -3.64 -26.21 30.99
CA PRO A 217 -2.85 -25.02 31.31
C PRO A 217 -3.42 -24.29 32.54
N SER A 218 -2.55 -23.57 33.25
CA SER A 218 -2.92 -22.65 34.32
C SER A 218 -2.65 -21.21 33.91
N ILE A 219 -3.43 -20.28 34.45
CA ILE A 219 -3.28 -18.84 34.19
C ILE A 219 -2.85 -18.18 35.49
N VAL A 220 -1.71 -17.49 35.44
CA VAL A 220 -1.16 -16.77 36.57
C VAL A 220 -1.51 -15.30 36.39
N THR A 221 -2.03 -14.67 37.44
CA THR A 221 -2.37 -13.24 37.47
C THR A 221 -1.66 -12.57 38.64
N ASN A 222 -1.50 -11.24 38.57
CA ASN A 222 -0.95 -10.40 39.63
C ASN A 222 0.50 -10.72 40.02
N ASN A 223 1.38 -11.02 39.05
CA ASN A 223 2.82 -11.17 39.28
C ASN A 223 3.60 -9.92 38.76
N PRO A 224 3.71 -8.84 39.57
CA PRO A 224 4.31 -7.58 39.13
C PRO A 224 5.80 -7.68 38.77
N SER A 225 6.46 -8.80 39.06
CA SER A 225 7.86 -9.05 38.72
C SER A 225 8.06 -9.51 37.28
N LEU A 226 7.01 -9.93 36.56
CA LEU A 226 7.10 -10.52 35.21
C LEU A 226 6.13 -9.86 34.20
N SER A 227 4.81 -10.04 34.41
CA SER A 227 3.72 -9.47 33.61
C SER A 227 2.43 -9.51 34.47
N PRO A 228 1.46 -8.59 34.29
CA PRO A 228 0.17 -8.64 34.99
C PRO A 228 -0.56 -9.98 34.90
N SER A 229 -0.38 -10.71 33.79
CA SER A 229 -0.94 -12.04 33.55
C SER A 229 -0.07 -12.85 32.59
N TYR A 230 -0.06 -14.17 32.72
CA TYR A 230 0.54 -15.08 31.72
C TYR A 230 -0.03 -16.49 31.84
N ILE A 231 0.01 -17.25 30.75
CA ILE A 231 -0.32 -18.68 30.76
C ILE A 231 0.92 -19.50 31.11
N SER A 232 0.76 -20.46 32.02
CA SER A 232 1.74 -21.48 32.36
C SER A 232 1.25 -22.83 31.86
N LEU A 233 1.94 -23.38 30.88
CA LEU A 233 1.75 -24.76 30.43
C LEU A 233 2.41 -25.72 31.42
N ALA A 234 1.95 -26.98 31.45
CA ALA A 234 2.37 -27.95 32.46
C ALA A 234 2.64 -29.34 31.85
N ASN A 235 3.62 -29.43 30.96
CA ASN A 235 3.85 -30.62 30.09
C ASN A 235 2.68 -30.84 29.12
N GLY A 236 2.04 -29.74 28.71
CA GLY A 236 0.84 -29.74 27.88
C GLY A 236 1.07 -29.08 26.52
N VAL A 237 0.25 -29.49 25.56
CA VAL A 237 0.13 -28.86 24.23
C VAL A 237 -1.29 -28.32 24.09
N ILE A 238 -1.41 -27.03 23.80
CA ILE A 238 -2.68 -26.37 23.51
C ILE A 238 -2.65 -25.78 22.10
N ASP A 239 -3.82 -25.57 21.52
CA ASP A 239 -3.95 -24.91 20.22
C ASP A 239 -5.19 -24.02 20.12
N ALA A 240 -5.16 -23.08 19.18
CA ALA A 240 -6.31 -22.31 18.76
C ALA A 240 -6.37 -22.22 17.23
N ASN A 241 -7.58 -22.06 16.71
CA ASN A 241 -7.77 -21.66 15.31
C ASN A 241 -7.32 -20.20 15.14
N LEU A 242 -6.68 -19.92 14.01
CA LEU A 242 -6.51 -18.56 13.51
C LEU A 242 -7.84 -18.09 12.90
N SER A 243 -8.05 -16.78 12.80
CA SER A 243 -9.27 -16.21 12.19
C SER A 243 -9.35 -16.42 10.68
N ARG A 244 -8.25 -16.85 10.01
CA ARG A 244 -8.25 -17.39 8.64
C ARG A 244 -7.19 -18.46 8.46
N THR A 245 -7.34 -19.21 7.37
CA THR A 245 -6.20 -19.83 6.69
C THR A 245 -5.36 -18.76 6.01
N MET A 246 -4.08 -18.66 6.35
CA MET A 246 -3.08 -17.86 5.63
C MET A 246 -2.44 -18.71 4.53
N THR A 247 -2.30 -18.13 3.34
CA THR A 247 -1.55 -18.66 2.19
C THR A 247 -0.37 -17.77 1.79
N THR A 248 -0.35 -16.57 2.35
CA THR A 248 0.62 -15.48 2.19
C THR A 248 1.73 -15.55 3.23
N ASP A 249 2.65 -14.58 3.18
CA ASP A 249 3.63 -14.32 4.23
C ASP A 249 2.94 -14.16 5.59
N TRP A 250 3.60 -14.54 6.69
CA TRP A 250 3.05 -14.37 8.04
C TRP A 250 4.16 -14.20 9.07
N THR A 251 3.83 -13.62 10.23
CA THR A 251 4.72 -13.56 11.40
C THR A 251 3.98 -13.95 12.66
N ALA A 252 4.44 -15.01 13.34
CA ALA A 252 4.00 -15.36 14.68
C ALA A 252 4.96 -14.74 15.70
N SER A 253 4.49 -13.73 16.43
CA SER A 253 5.21 -13.03 17.50
C SER A 253 4.68 -13.46 18.86
N ILE A 254 5.56 -13.81 19.80
CA ILE A 254 5.12 -14.27 21.13
C ILE A 254 6.15 -13.95 22.20
N ASN A 255 5.68 -13.39 23.32
CA ASN A 255 6.46 -13.18 24.52
C ASN A 255 6.53 -14.49 25.30
N VAL A 256 7.73 -15.06 25.41
CA VAL A 256 7.98 -16.33 26.09
C VAL A 256 8.93 -16.11 27.26
N LEU A 257 8.71 -16.82 28.37
CA LEU A 257 9.67 -16.90 29.46
C LEU A 257 9.96 -18.35 29.87
N ASN A 258 11.22 -18.60 30.16
CA ASN A 258 11.74 -19.91 30.51
C ASN A 258 12.24 -19.90 31.96
N THR A 259 11.95 -20.98 32.67
CA THR A 259 12.25 -21.10 34.11
C THR A 259 12.79 -22.50 34.42
N ALA A 260 13.62 -22.59 35.46
CA ALA A 260 14.52 -23.72 35.76
C ALA A 260 14.08 -25.12 35.27
N TYR A 261 14.96 -25.77 34.52
CA TYR A 261 14.80 -27.13 33.95
C TYR A 261 13.77 -27.26 32.82
N SER A 262 13.48 -26.18 32.09
CA SER A 262 12.52 -26.24 31.00
C SER A 262 13.15 -26.57 29.64
N ARG A 263 12.63 -27.64 29.06
CA ARG A 263 13.05 -28.23 27.78
C ARG A 263 11.84 -28.30 26.86
N GLY A 264 12.01 -27.89 25.61
CA GLY A 264 10.97 -28.07 24.58
C GLY A 264 9.77 -27.14 24.73
N GLN A 265 9.99 -25.89 25.17
CA GLN A 265 8.98 -24.87 24.91
C GLN A 265 8.94 -24.65 23.40
N TRP A 266 7.79 -24.77 22.76
CA TRP A 266 7.70 -24.58 21.32
C TRP A 266 6.38 -23.97 20.90
N VAL A 267 6.46 -23.23 19.80
CA VAL A 267 5.34 -22.50 19.20
C VAL A 267 5.37 -22.77 17.71
N GLY A 268 4.23 -23.12 17.13
CA GLY A 268 4.16 -23.41 15.71
C GLY A 268 2.82 -23.07 15.07
N VAL A 269 2.87 -22.73 13.79
CA VAL A 269 1.73 -22.42 12.95
C VAL A 269 1.51 -23.59 11.99
N PHE A 270 0.29 -24.11 11.96
CA PHE A 270 -0.09 -25.37 11.33
C PHE A 270 -1.27 -25.21 10.37
N ASN A 271 -1.42 -26.16 9.46
CA ASN A 271 -2.62 -26.33 8.64
C ASN A 271 -3.88 -26.58 9.51
N ALA A 272 -5.09 -26.47 8.92
CA ALA A 272 -6.35 -26.73 9.62
C ALA A 272 -6.43 -28.10 10.31
N ALA A 273 -5.81 -29.13 9.72
CA ALA A 273 -5.73 -30.47 10.30
C ALA A 273 -4.85 -30.55 11.57
N GLY A 274 -3.98 -29.57 11.81
CA GLY A 274 -2.99 -29.58 12.91
C GLY A 274 -1.90 -30.66 12.75
N THR A 275 -1.69 -31.14 11.52
CA THR A 275 -0.76 -32.25 11.22
C THR A 275 0.55 -31.78 10.59
N GLN A 276 0.52 -30.63 9.92
CA GLN A 276 1.67 -30.07 9.21
C GLN A 276 1.84 -28.61 9.56
N GLY A 277 3.07 -28.19 9.84
CA GLY A 277 3.36 -26.82 10.26
C GLY A 277 4.84 -26.50 10.41
N TYR A 278 5.11 -25.24 10.73
CA TYR A 278 6.43 -24.74 11.07
C TYR A 278 6.39 -24.05 12.43
N GLY A 279 7.49 -24.11 13.16
CA GLY A 279 7.58 -23.50 14.47
C GLY A 279 9.01 -23.27 14.91
N PHE A 280 9.17 -22.70 16.09
CA PHE A 280 10.46 -22.61 16.76
C PHE A 280 10.41 -23.31 18.11
N VAL A 281 11.58 -23.70 18.60
CA VAL A 281 11.77 -24.22 19.94
C VAL A 281 12.64 -23.25 20.72
N TRP A 282 12.33 -23.10 22.01
CA TRP A 282 13.23 -22.60 23.03
C TRP A 282 13.45 -23.64 24.14
N GLY A 283 14.65 -23.69 24.69
CA GLY A 283 14.97 -24.51 25.85
C GLY A 283 16.18 -24.02 26.64
N ASP A 284 16.27 -24.49 27.88
CA ASP A 284 17.41 -24.27 28.76
C ASP A 284 18.58 -25.20 28.41
N ASN A 285 19.81 -24.67 28.52
CA ASN A 285 21.03 -25.47 28.47
C ASN A 285 21.73 -25.46 29.83
N GLN A 286 22.67 -26.37 30.02
CA GLN A 286 23.50 -26.34 31.22
C GLN A 286 24.40 -25.09 31.25
N ALA A 287 24.81 -24.68 32.45
CA ALA A 287 25.68 -23.52 32.71
C ALA A 287 26.91 -23.41 31.78
N THR A 288 27.44 -24.57 31.39
CA THR A 288 28.66 -24.76 30.60
C THR A 288 28.44 -24.68 29.08
N GLN A 289 27.20 -24.54 28.62
CA GLN A 289 26.82 -24.49 27.21
C GLN A 289 26.29 -23.10 26.84
N PHE A 290 26.56 -22.65 25.61
CA PHE A 290 26.09 -21.37 25.04
C PHE A 290 26.27 -20.13 25.96
N GLY A 291 27.26 -20.15 26.86
CA GLY A 291 27.50 -19.06 27.82
C GLY A 291 26.36 -18.84 28.83
N SER A 292 25.69 -19.91 29.27
CA SER A 292 24.48 -19.87 30.14
C SER A 292 23.22 -19.26 29.52
N GLN A 293 23.21 -19.04 28.20
CA GLN A 293 22.02 -18.60 27.47
C GLN A 293 21.09 -19.78 27.14
N GLY A 294 19.79 -19.49 27.01
CA GLY A 294 18.85 -20.42 26.38
C GLY A 294 19.17 -20.62 24.89
N THR A 295 18.64 -21.68 24.29
CA THR A 295 18.87 -21.99 22.86
C THR A 295 17.60 -22.04 22.04
N VAL A 296 17.74 -21.66 20.77
CA VAL A 296 16.63 -21.53 19.83
C VAL A 296 16.96 -22.17 18.48
N TRP A 297 15.94 -22.72 17.82
CA TRP A 297 16.04 -23.25 16.45
C TRP A 297 14.67 -23.36 15.78
N ILE A 298 14.67 -23.42 14.45
CA ILE A 298 13.46 -23.60 13.63
C ILE A 298 13.16 -25.10 13.47
N THR A 299 11.88 -25.45 13.44
CA THR A 299 11.35 -26.82 13.35
C THR A 299 10.26 -26.94 12.29
N LYS A 300 10.20 -28.10 11.64
CA LYS A 300 9.11 -28.53 10.75
C LYS A 300 8.38 -29.70 11.39
N TYR A 301 7.05 -29.66 11.33
CA TYR A 301 6.17 -30.68 11.89
C TYR A 301 5.45 -31.41 10.76
N ASN A 302 5.51 -32.74 10.78
CA ASN A 302 4.75 -33.63 9.89
C ASN A 302 4.30 -34.85 10.71
N VAL A 303 3.18 -34.72 11.42
CA VAL A 303 2.66 -35.71 12.37
C VAL A 303 1.37 -36.35 11.87
N ALA A 304 1.08 -37.58 12.29
CA ALA A 304 -0.12 -38.30 11.87
C ALA A 304 -1.44 -37.71 12.42
N SER A 305 -1.38 -37.02 13.56
CA SER A 305 -2.51 -36.40 14.25
C SER A 305 -2.02 -35.30 15.20
N PRO A 306 -2.81 -34.23 15.47
CA PRO A 306 -2.50 -33.26 16.53
C PRO A 306 -2.25 -33.92 17.90
N SER A 307 -2.97 -35.00 18.21
CA SER A 307 -2.78 -35.79 19.44
C SER A 307 -1.43 -36.51 19.54
N SER A 308 -0.63 -36.51 18.47
CA SER A 308 0.76 -36.99 18.51
C SER A 308 1.73 -35.93 19.01
N LEU A 309 1.35 -34.64 19.05
CA LEU A 309 2.21 -33.54 19.50
C LEU A 309 2.38 -33.57 21.03
N THR A 310 3.60 -33.35 21.51
CA THR A 310 3.96 -33.40 22.94
C THR A 310 5.00 -32.33 23.29
N PHE A 311 5.15 -32.05 24.59
CA PHE A 311 6.12 -31.06 25.07
C PHE A 311 7.58 -31.41 24.76
N ASN A 312 7.94 -32.68 24.73
CA ASN A 312 9.33 -33.13 24.52
C ASN A 312 9.67 -33.39 23.05
N MET A 313 8.86 -32.86 22.13
CA MET A 313 8.83 -33.14 20.68
C MET A 313 8.47 -34.59 20.34
N SER A 314 7.88 -34.73 19.16
CA SER A 314 7.23 -35.98 18.73
C SER A 314 7.90 -36.59 17.51
N SER A 315 7.62 -37.87 17.25
CA SER A 315 7.95 -38.50 15.97
C SER A 315 7.31 -37.71 14.82
N GLY A 316 8.12 -37.25 13.87
CA GLY A 316 7.68 -36.36 12.77
C GLY A 316 8.03 -34.89 12.95
N VAL A 317 8.75 -34.51 14.02
CA VAL A 317 9.35 -33.17 14.17
C VAL A 317 10.81 -33.20 13.72
N THR A 318 11.18 -32.27 12.84
CA THR A 318 12.54 -32.13 12.29
C THR A 318 13.09 -30.75 12.60
N ALA A 319 14.29 -30.66 13.20
CA ALA A 319 15.02 -29.40 13.32
C ALA A 319 15.55 -28.97 11.94
N LEU A 320 15.21 -27.76 11.51
CA LEU A 320 15.59 -27.21 10.21
C LEU A 320 16.89 -26.41 10.26
N THR A 321 17.21 -25.83 11.41
CA THR A 321 18.42 -25.02 11.62
C THR A 321 19.29 -25.58 12.73
N PRO A 322 20.60 -25.26 12.75
CA PRO A 322 21.43 -25.48 13.93
C PRO A 322 20.85 -24.81 15.17
N ILE A 323 21.18 -25.36 16.33
CA ILE A 323 20.84 -24.81 17.64
C ILE A 323 21.76 -23.62 17.93
N VAL A 324 21.19 -22.45 18.19
CA VAL A 324 21.92 -21.19 18.45
C VAL A 324 21.49 -20.53 19.76
N ALA A 325 22.32 -19.65 20.31
CA ALA A 325 22.03 -18.94 21.56
C ALA A 325 20.93 -17.88 21.38
N SER A 326 20.00 -17.78 22.33
CA SER A 326 18.88 -16.84 22.30
C SER A 326 19.29 -15.38 22.52
N GLY A 327 20.38 -15.12 23.24
CA GLY A 327 20.69 -13.81 23.83
C GLY A 327 20.22 -13.64 25.29
N HIS A 328 19.32 -14.51 25.76
CA HIS A 328 18.69 -14.42 27.08
C HIS A 328 19.20 -15.52 28.03
N ASN A 329 19.35 -15.17 29.30
CA ASN A 329 19.80 -16.09 30.35
C ASN A 329 18.67 -17.03 30.76
N ALA A 330 18.95 -18.34 30.70
CA ALA A 330 18.01 -19.41 31.03
C ALA A 330 17.90 -19.74 32.54
N GLY A 331 18.65 -19.07 33.41
CA GLY A 331 18.61 -19.28 34.86
C GLY A 331 19.03 -20.70 35.31
N ASN A 332 20.32 -21.03 35.24
CA ASN A 332 20.79 -22.40 35.54
C ASN A 332 20.85 -22.78 37.04
N THR A 333 20.63 -21.84 37.97
CA THR A 333 20.62 -22.11 39.42
C THR A 333 19.28 -21.74 40.04
N THR A 334 18.94 -22.39 41.15
CA THR A 334 17.71 -22.19 41.95
C THR A 334 17.54 -20.79 42.56
N SER A 335 18.39 -19.82 42.20
CA SER A 335 18.38 -18.45 42.73
C SER A 335 19.01 -17.39 41.80
N ALA A 336 19.46 -17.74 40.59
CA ALA A 336 19.96 -16.75 39.62
C ALA A 336 18.81 -16.16 38.80
N ALA A 337 18.83 -14.84 38.65
CA ALA A 337 17.73 -14.06 38.09
C ALA A 337 17.15 -14.62 36.79
N ILE A 338 15.83 -14.80 36.80
CA ILE A 338 14.98 -14.72 35.61
C ILE A 338 15.36 -13.46 34.85
N SER A 339 15.68 -13.54 33.55
CA SER A 339 15.75 -12.32 32.73
C SER A 339 14.32 -11.86 32.46
N ALA A 340 13.77 -11.07 33.38
CA ALA A 340 12.63 -10.20 33.09
C ALA A 340 13.16 -8.97 32.32
N PRO A 341 12.42 -8.42 31.34
CA PRO A 341 11.07 -8.83 30.88
C PRO A 341 11.09 -10.13 30.05
N PHE A 342 9.90 -10.64 29.69
CA PHE A 342 9.73 -11.71 28.71
C PHE A 342 10.55 -11.43 27.43
N ALA A 343 11.10 -12.49 26.81
CA ALA A 343 11.79 -12.37 25.53
C ALA A 343 10.77 -12.44 24.39
N LEU A 344 10.85 -11.52 23.43
CA LEU A 344 9.98 -11.49 22.27
C LEU A 344 10.55 -12.39 21.17
N PHE A 345 9.91 -13.52 20.93
CA PHE A 345 10.20 -14.40 19.81
C PHE A 345 9.35 -14.03 18.60
N GLN A 346 9.94 -14.04 17.41
CA GLN A 346 9.19 -13.86 16.17
C GLN A 346 9.63 -14.89 15.13
N LEU A 347 8.69 -15.66 14.60
CA LEU A 347 8.91 -16.54 13.46
C LEU A 347 8.13 -16.01 12.27
N SER A 348 8.84 -15.55 11.24
CA SER A 348 8.28 -15.06 9.99
C SER A 348 8.41 -16.10 8.89
N TRP A 349 7.39 -16.22 8.04
CA TRP A 349 7.35 -17.02 6.81
C TRP A 349 7.20 -16.10 5.60
N SER A 350 8.03 -16.32 4.58
CA SER A 350 7.84 -15.76 3.25
C SER A 350 7.24 -16.83 2.34
N ALA A 351 6.01 -16.61 1.86
CA ALA A 351 5.34 -17.50 0.93
C ALA A 351 6.01 -17.49 -0.46
N GLN A 352 6.54 -16.34 -0.90
CA GLN A 352 7.24 -16.23 -2.19
C GLN A 352 8.55 -17.03 -2.22
N THR A 353 9.33 -17.00 -1.14
CA THR A 353 10.67 -17.62 -1.09
C THR A 353 10.70 -18.90 -0.26
N HIS A 354 9.58 -19.34 0.30
CA HIS A 354 9.43 -20.48 1.21
C HIS A 354 10.43 -20.44 2.39
N THR A 355 10.71 -19.23 2.88
CA THR A 355 11.78 -18.98 3.86
C THR A 355 11.21 -18.61 5.21
N LEU A 356 11.66 -19.33 6.24
CA LEU A 356 11.42 -19.04 7.65
C LEU A 356 12.56 -18.21 8.22
N THR A 357 12.26 -17.19 9.01
CA THR A 357 13.27 -16.42 9.75
C THR A 357 12.84 -16.25 11.19
N LEU A 358 13.74 -16.60 12.13
CA LEU A 358 13.51 -16.56 13.57
C LEU A 358 14.30 -15.41 14.19
N PHE A 359 13.60 -14.52 14.89
CA PHE A 359 14.13 -13.41 15.66
C PHE A 359 13.89 -13.63 17.16
N VAL A 360 14.77 -13.07 17.98
CA VAL A 360 14.55 -12.88 19.42
C VAL A 360 14.95 -11.44 19.76
N ASP A 361 14.05 -10.67 20.35
CA ASP A 361 14.19 -9.23 20.63
C ASP A 361 14.65 -8.45 19.39
N GLY A 362 14.01 -8.70 18.24
CA GLY A 362 14.36 -8.10 16.94
C GLY A 362 15.68 -8.58 16.31
N VAL A 363 16.49 -9.38 17.02
CA VAL A 363 17.76 -9.91 16.51
C VAL A 363 17.54 -11.24 15.80
N GLN A 364 17.81 -11.28 14.49
CA GLN A 364 17.76 -12.51 13.69
C GLN A 364 18.72 -13.56 14.27
N LYS A 365 18.19 -14.75 14.60
CA LYS A 365 18.96 -15.89 15.15
C LYS A 365 19.18 -16.99 14.12
N ALA A 366 18.15 -17.28 13.31
CA ALA A 366 18.19 -18.38 12.35
C ALA A 366 17.32 -18.07 11.12
N THR A 367 17.63 -18.70 9.99
CA THR A 367 16.81 -18.67 8.77
C THR A 367 16.88 -20.01 8.05
N TYR A 368 15.83 -20.39 7.34
CA TYR A 368 15.76 -21.66 6.59
C TYR A 368 14.79 -21.56 5.41
N THR A 369 15.22 -22.04 4.24
CA THR A 369 14.39 -22.10 3.02
C THR A 369 13.96 -23.54 2.73
N ASP A 370 12.65 -23.82 2.71
CA ASP A 370 12.11 -25.16 2.42
C ASP A 370 11.95 -25.39 0.92
N THR A 371 13.00 -25.94 0.31
CA THR A 371 13.06 -26.24 -1.13
C THR A 371 12.49 -27.62 -1.51
N THR A 372 12.05 -28.43 -0.53
CA THR A 372 11.71 -29.85 -0.77
C THR A 372 10.21 -30.11 -0.75
N SER A 373 9.49 -29.54 0.22
CA SER A 373 8.04 -29.71 0.34
C SER A 373 7.46 -28.60 1.24
N PRO A 374 7.40 -27.35 0.74
CA PRO A 374 6.91 -26.22 1.51
C PRO A 374 5.42 -26.38 1.85
N TYR A 375 5.04 -26.03 3.08
CA TYR A 375 3.63 -25.90 3.45
C TYR A 375 3.08 -24.54 3.00
N THR A 376 1.88 -24.53 2.43
CA THR A 376 1.28 -23.35 1.77
C THR A 376 -0.04 -22.89 2.40
N THR A 377 -0.50 -23.55 3.48
CA THR A 377 -1.74 -23.22 4.18
C THR A 377 -1.55 -23.32 5.70
N PHE A 378 -1.98 -22.29 6.43
CA PHE A 378 -1.77 -22.15 7.87
C PHE A 378 -3.02 -21.60 8.55
N SER A 379 -3.69 -22.40 9.38
CA SER A 379 -5.02 -22.11 9.95
C SER A 379 -5.10 -22.27 11.47
N ARG A 380 -4.06 -22.81 12.12
CA ARG A 380 -4.01 -23.05 13.58
C ARG A 380 -2.67 -22.64 14.15
N ILE A 381 -2.66 -22.26 15.42
CA ILE A 381 -1.44 -22.04 16.21
C ILE A 381 -1.42 -22.95 17.43
N PHE A 382 -0.27 -23.57 17.67
CA PHE A 382 -0.01 -24.49 18.77
C PHE A 382 1.03 -23.88 19.71
N LEU A 383 0.77 -23.98 21.01
CA LEU A 383 1.70 -23.65 22.09
C LEU A 383 1.98 -24.90 22.92
N SER A 384 3.23 -25.06 23.32
CA SER A 384 3.69 -26.21 24.08
C SER A 384 4.75 -25.83 25.08
N GLY A 385 4.65 -26.38 26.28
CA GLY A 385 5.61 -26.13 27.35
C GLY A 385 5.58 -27.23 28.40
N ASN A 386 6.74 -27.49 28.99
CA ASN A 386 6.85 -28.35 30.17
C ASN A 386 6.28 -27.62 31.42
N THR A 387 6.43 -28.16 32.64
CA THR A 387 6.00 -27.55 33.93
C THR A 387 6.38 -26.07 34.14
N SER A 388 7.34 -25.56 33.37
CA SER A 388 7.95 -24.23 33.49
C SER A 388 7.81 -23.38 32.21
N GLY A 389 6.86 -23.74 31.33
CA GLY A 389 6.54 -23.06 30.07
C GLY A 389 5.63 -21.84 30.25
N LEU A 390 6.18 -20.62 30.20
CA LEU A 390 5.44 -19.38 30.43
C LEU A 390 5.29 -18.56 29.14
N PHE A 391 4.07 -18.12 28.83
CA PHE A 391 3.77 -17.27 27.66
C PHE A 391 2.86 -16.12 28.08
N ASP A 392 3.13 -14.89 27.62
CA ASP A 392 2.45 -13.67 28.08
C ASP A 392 1.50 -13.12 27.01
N SER A 393 2.03 -12.74 25.85
CA SER A 393 1.24 -12.26 24.73
C SER A 393 1.64 -12.95 23.44
N LEU A 394 0.66 -13.45 22.69
CA LEU A 394 0.80 -14.00 21.35
C LEU A 394 0.11 -13.09 20.34
N SER A 395 0.73 -12.89 19.17
CA SER A 395 0.06 -12.42 17.96
C SER A 395 0.55 -13.19 16.73
N VAL A 396 -0.36 -13.47 15.80
CA VAL A 396 -0.01 -13.92 14.44
C VAL A 396 -0.54 -12.87 13.47
N THR A 397 0.32 -12.38 12.58
CA THR A 397 -0.03 -11.41 11.55
C THR A 397 0.26 -11.95 10.16
N THR A 398 -0.47 -11.46 9.16
CA THR A 398 -0.12 -11.56 7.73
C THR A 398 -0.09 -10.16 7.16
N PRO A 399 0.76 -9.86 6.16
CA PRO A 399 0.69 -8.57 5.48
C PRO A 399 -0.62 -8.43 4.71
N GLY A 400 -1.10 -7.19 4.61
CA GLY A 400 -2.14 -6.80 3.67
C GLY A 400 -2.21 -5.27 3.57
N GLY A 401 -2.87 -4.75 2.55
CA GLY A 401 -2.64 -3.37 2.13
C GLY A 401 -1.23 -3.15 1.59
N ALA A 402 -0.86 -1.90 1.36
CA ALA A 402 0.42 -1.52 0.75
C ALA A 402 1.59 -1.61 1.73
N SER A 403 2.72 -2.12 1.24
CA SER A 403 4.04 -1.98 1.85
C SER A 403 4.60 -0.60 1.57
N VAL A 404 4.67 0.26 2.59
CA VAL A 404 5.10 1.65 2.48
C VAL A 404 6.40 1.91 3.25
N PRO A 405 7.28 2.82 2.80
CA PRO A 405 8.56 3.10 3.47
C PRO A 405 8.41 3.99 4.73
N PHE A 406 7.18 4.34 5.12
CA PHE A 406 6.86 5.23 6.22
C PHE A 406 6.03 4.52 7.30
N THR A 407 6.11 5.00 8.54
CA THR A 407 5.23 4.56 9.64
C THR A 407 4.23 5.66 9.95
N THR A 408 2.93 5.35 9.88
CA THR A 408 1.85 6.26 10.31
C THR A 408 1.66 6.16 11.83
N TYR A 409 1.47 7.30 12.48
CA TYR A 409 1.12 7.42 13.89
C TYR A 409 -0.15 8.27 13.99
N GLU A 410 -1.23 7.66 14.49
CA GLU A 410 -2.49 8.37 14.72
C GLU A 410 -2.35 9.36 15.88
N ALA A 411 -2.88 10.57 15.72
CA ALA A 411 -2.65 11.68 16.64
C ALA A 411 -3.35 11.49 18.00
N GLU A 412 -4.48 10.79 18.03
CA GLU A 412 -5.19 10.41 19.26
C GLU A 412 -4.45 9.39 20.11
N ALA A 413 -3.47 8.66 19.53
CA ALA A 413 -2.59 7.76 20.26
C ALA A 413 -1.33 8.47 20.80
N ALA A 414 -1.12 9.76 20.49
CA ALA A 414 0.00 10.54 21.00
C ALA A 414 -0.13 10.86 22.49
N THR A 415 1.00 11.10 23.16
CA THR A 415 0.98 11.66 24.51
C THR A 415 0.60 13.14 24.45
N LEU A 416 -0.58 13.46 24.95
CA LEU A 416 -1.14 14.82 24.96
C LEU A 416 -0.45 15.70 26.02
N GLY A 417 -0.16 16.95 25.66
CA GLY A 417 0.45 17.97 26.54
C GLY A 417 -0.34 19.28 26.55
N GLY A 418 -0.17 20.08 27.61
CA GLY A 418 -0.73 21.44 27.74
C GLY A 418 -2.27 21.55 27.80
N GLY A 419 -2.99 20.43 27.85
CA GLY A 419 -4.46 20.40 27.74
C GLY A 419 -4.97 20.22 26.31
N ALA A 420 -4.15 19.70 25.39
CA ALA A 420 -4.61 19.12 24.13
C ALA A 420 -5.71 18.07 24.35
N THR A 421 -6.64 17.94 23.41
CA THR A 421 -7.82 17.05 23.52
C THR A 421 -7.95 16.13 22.32
N VAL A 422 -8.69 15.03 22.46
CA VAL A 422 -9.05 14.13 21.35
C VAL A 422 -10.54 14.22 21.07
N THR A 423 -10.90 14.21 19.78
CA THR A 423 -12.27 14.04 19.28
C THR A 423 -12.33 12.72 18.50
N ALA A 424 -13.33 11.89 18.78
CA ALA A 424 -13.49 10.59 18.15
C ALA A 424 -14.96 10.27 17.82
N LEU A 425 -15.18 9.49 16.77
CA LEU A 425 -16.45 8.88 16.46
C LEU A 425 -16.80 7.81 17.50
N THR A 426 -18.08 7.76 17.86
CA THR A 426 -18.67 6.82 18.82
C THR A 426 -20.04 6.39 18.30
N SER A 427 -20.58 5.26 18.76
CA SER A 427 -21.94 4.84 18.43
C SER A 427 -22.99 5.91 18.74
N ALA A 428 -22.79 6.72 19.79
CA ALA A 428 -23.72 7.76 20.20
C ALA A 428 -23.71 8.97 19.26
N ASN A 429 -22.52 9.47 18.87
CA ASN A 429 -22.44 10.62 17.97
C ASN A 429 -22.65 10.23 16.49
N LEU A 430 -22.31 9.02 16.04
CA LEU A 430 -22.65 8.50 14.70
C LEU A 430 -24.16 8.53 14.43
N VAL A 431 -24.98 8.09 15.39
CA VAL A 431 -26.44 8.12 15.25
C VAL A 431 -26.98 9.55 15.32
N ALA A 432 -26.33 10.44 16.06
CA ALA A 432 -26.74 11.83 16.22
C ALA A 432 -26.32 12.75 15.05
N THR A 433 -25.20 12.48 14.36
CA THR A 433 -24.78 13.20 13.16
C THR A 433 -25.67 12.86 11.97
N GLY A 434 -26.14 11.62 11.85
CA GLY A 434 -26.93 11.17 10.70
C GLY A 434 -26.14 11.33 9.40
N THR A 435 -26.66 12.14 8.47
CA THR A 435 -26.01 12.48 7.19
C THR A 435 -25.11 13.72 7.26
N ALA A 436 -24.80 14.24 8.46
CA ALA A 436 -24.01 15.46 8.61
C ALA A 436 -22.51 15.16 8.51
N ASP A 437 -21.87 15.84 7.56
CA ASP A 437 -20.42 15.79 7.34
C ASP A 437 -19.68 16.47 8.50
N VAL A 438 -18.75 15.75 9.13
CA VAL A 438 -17.99 16.22 10.30
C VAL A 438 -16.56 15.69 10.26
N PRO A 439 -15.56 16.42 10.80
CA PRO A 439 -14.14 16.06 10.63
C PRO A 439 -13.76 14.65 11.10
N MET A 440 -14.40 14.14 12.17
CA MET A 440 -14.14 12.80 12.69
C MET A 440 -14.68 11.67 11.82
N ILE A 441 -15.55 11.94 10.85
CA ILE A 441 -15.92 10.95 9.82
C ILE A 441 -14.76 10.84 8.82
N GLU A 442 -14.29 11.94 8.24
CA GLU A 442 -13.19 11.90 7.26
C GLU A 442 -11.79 11.61 7.87
N ALA A 443 -11.69 11.46 9.19
CA ALA A 443 -10.43 11.18 9.89
C ALA A 443 -10.00 9.71 9.77
N SER A 444 -8.69 9.46 9.69
CA SER A 444 -8.09 8.15 9.94
C SER A 444 -8.45 7.71 11.35
N GLY A 445 -8.72 6.42 11.57
CA GLY A 445 -9.17 5.93 12.87
C GLY A 445 -10.59 6.40 13.28
N ARG A 446 -11.20 7.32 12.51
CA ARG A 446 -12.33 8.17 12.89
C ARG A 446 -12.08 9.03 14.13
N ALA A 447 -10.83 9.46 14.34
CA ALA A 447 -10.44 10.28 15.48
C ALA A 447 -9.31 11.27 15.12
N TYR A 448 -9.15 12.31 15.94
CA TYR A 448 -8.07 13.29 15.79
C TYR A 448 -7.79 14.01 17.12
N ALA A 449 -6.61 14.61 17.23
CA ALA A 449 -6.23 15.44 18.36
C ALA A 449 -6.28 16.94 18.01
N THR A 450 -6.59 17.79 18.99
CA THR A 450 -6.74 19.24 18.83
C THR A 450 -5.77 20.00 19.73
N LEU A 451 -5.02 20.93 19.13
CA LEU A 451 -4.18 21.93 19.79
C LEU A 451 -4.83 23.32 19.61
N ALA A 452 -5.59 23.75 20.60
CA ALA A 452 -6.38 24.98 20.59
C ALA A 452 -5.66 26.21 21.18
N ALA A 453 -4.53 26.02 21.88
CA ALA A 453 -3.80 27.08 22.56
C ALA A 453 -2.28 26.86 22.59
N GLN A 454 -1.51 27.93 22.81
CA GLN A 454 -0.06 27.87 22.98
C GLN A 454 0.33 26.95 24.16
N GLY A 455 1.42 26.19 24.00
CA GLY A 455 1.91 25.19 24.95
C GLY A 455 1.17 23.84 24.90
N GLN A 456 0.15 23.70 24.04
CA GLN A 456 -0.46 22.41 23.76
C GLN A 456 0.37 21.62 22.76
N SER A 457 0.50 20.31 23.00
CA SER A 457 1.37 19.46 22.21
C SER A 457 0.90 18.01 22.07
N LEU A 458 1.41 17.33 21.04
CA LEU A 458 1.31 15.90 20.80
C LEU A 458 2.72 15.31 20.75
N THR A 459 3.04 14.34 21.61
CA THR A 459 4.34 13.66 21.62
C THR A 459 4.21 12.21 21.14
N PHE A 460 4.98 11.89 20.12
CA PHE A 460 5.04 10.59 19.45
C PHE A 460 6.35 9.88 19.79
N GLN A 461 6.30 8.56 19.94
CA GLN A 461 7.47 7.70 20.16
C GLN A 461 7.93 7.13 18.82
N VAL A 462 9.15 7.46 18.38
CA VAL A 462 9.69 7.00 17.10
C VAL A 462 10.03 5.52 17.18
N THR A 463 9.42 4.67 16.34
CA THR A 463 9.67 3.22 16.30
C THR A 463 10.62 2.80 15.18
N ASN A 464 10.70 3.59 14.11
CA ASN A 464 11.55 3.37 12.95
C ASN A 464 12.39 4.63 12.67
N ALA A 465 13.58 4.47 12.11
CA ALA A 465 14.39 5.62 11.73
C ALA A 465 13.63 6.53 10.75
N ALA A 466 13.81 7.86 10.86
CA ALA A 466 13.09 8.83 10.02
C ALA A 466 13.84 10.15 9.82
N ASN A 467 13.67 10.77 8.67
CA ASN A 467 14.26 12.07 8.31
C ASN A 467 13.29 12.98 7.53
N SER A 468 12.02 12.59 7.42
CA SER A 468 10.90 13.44 6.99
C SER A 468 9.63 13.10 7.75
N ILE A 469 8.69 14.04 7.67
CA ILE A 469 7.34 13.94 8.21
C ILE A 469 6.32 14.30 7.12
N VAL A 470 5.19 13.60 7.09
CA VAL A 470 3.93 14.10 6.55
C VAL A 470 3.00 14.32 7.74
N ILE A 471 2.31 15.45 7.79
CA ILE A 471 1.29 15.73 8.81
C ILE A 471 -0.05 15.79 8.08
N ARG A 472 -1.03 14.96 8.47
CA ARG A 472 -2.43 15.10 8.04
C ARG A 472 -3.15 15.95 9.09
N HIS A 473 -3.70 17.08 8.68
CA HIS A 473 -4.18 18.12 9.58
C HIS A 473 -5.38 18.88 9.02
N ASN A 474 -5.97 19.69 9.90
CA ASN A 474 -7.01 20.63 9.58
C ASN A 474 -6.85 21.89 10.45
N VAL A 475 -6.60 23.03 9.80
CA VAL A 475 -6.53 24.36 10.41
C VAL A 475 -7.57 25.28 9.77
N PRO A 476 -8.16 26.24 10.52
CA PRO A 476 -9.10 27.19 9.96
C PRO A 476 -8.51 27.99 8.79
N TYR A 477 -9.28 28.11 7.71
CA TYR A 477 -8.94 29.00 6.61
C TYR A 477 -8.89 30.46 7.06
N THR A 478 -7.91 31.20 6.55
CA THR A 478 -7.87 32.66 6.62
C THR A 478 -7.49 33.22 5.25
N ALA A 479 -7.99 34.40 4.90
CA ALA A 479 -7.67 35.05 3.62
C ALA A 479 -6.18 35.43 3.47
N ALA A 480 -5.39 35.37 4.55
CA ALA A 480 -3.95 35.56 4.53
C ALA A 480 -3.18 34.28 4.17
N TYR A 481 -3.78 33.11 4.37
CA TYR A 481 -3.20 31.84 3.94
C TYR A 481 -3.48 31.60 2.46
N ASN A 482 -2.43 31.21 1.72
CA ASN A 482 -2.48 30.99 0.28
C ASN A 482 -1.49 29.89 -0.08
N THR A 483 -2.03 28.73 -0.46
CA THR A 483 -1.26 27.56 -0.91
C THR A 483 -0.29 27.92 -2.03
N ARG A 484 -0.70 28.84 -2.92
CA ARG A 484 0.05 29.31 -4.10
C ARG A 484 1.31 30.13 -3.77
N THR A 485 1.43 30.69 -2.56
CA THR A 485 2.63 31.43 -2.12
C THR A 485 3.39 30.70 -1.02
N GLY A 486 3.00 29.47 -0.68
CA GLY A 486 3.52 28.77 0.50
C GLY A 486 3.19 29.48 1.83
N ALA A 487 2.14 30.32 1.85
CA ALA A 487 1.71 31.02 3.05
C ALA A 487 0.69 30.15 3.79
N GLY A 488 1.15 29.43 4.82
CA GLY A 488 0.30 28.65 5.72
C GLY A 488 0.32 29.17 7.16
N ALA A 489 -0.33 28.43 8.04
CA ALA A 489 0.00 28.46 9.45
C ALA A 489 1.37 27.79 9.67
N THR A 490 1.96 27.95 10.84
CA THR A 490 3.15 27.19 11.27
C THR A 490 2.82 26.27 12.41
N LEU A 491 3.59 25.20 12.61
CA LEU A 491 3.55 24.39 13.83
C LEU A 491 4.98 23.98 14.19
N HIS A 492 5.37 24.19 15.44
CA HIS A 492 6.72 23.88 15.90
C HIS A 492 6.91 22.38 16.12
N LEU A 493 8.02 21.86 15.62
CA LEU A 493 8.43 20.47 15.75
C LEU A 493 9.69 20.41 16.62
N TRP A 494 9.64 19.59 17.66
CA TRP A 494 10.71 19.34 18.61
C TRP A 494 11.12 17.87 18.57
N VAL A 495 12.38 17.58 18.90
CA VAL A 495 12.87 16.21 19.04
C VAL A 495 13.57 16.06 20.38
N ASN A 496 13.28 14.96 21.08
CA ASN A 496 13.80 14.67 22.41
C ASN A 496 13.60 15.86 23.37
N ASN A 497 14.64 16.22 24.11
CA ASN A 497 14.66 17.36 25.03
C ASN A 497 15.49 18.53 24.46
N GLU A 498 15.43 18.75 23.14
CA GLU A 498 16.05 19.93 22.52
C GLU A 498 15.48 21.23 23.15
N THR A 499 16.35 22.19 23.43
CA THR A 499 15.99 23.46 24.12
C THR A 499 15.45 24.54 23.20
N THR A 500 15.41 24.26 21.90
CA THR A 500 14.82 25.08 20.84
C THR A 500 14.05 24.17 19.90
N PRO A 501 13.00 24.66 19.21
CA PRO A 501 12.34 23.89 18.16
C PRO A 501 13.36 23.42 17.13
N ARG A 502 13.24 22.16 16.70
CA ARG A 502 14.08 21.59 15.65
C ARG A 502 13.79 22.25 14.31
N GLN A 503 12.51 22.52 14.04
CA GLN A 503 12.05 23.29 12.91
C GLN A 503 10.66 23.86 13.13
N VAL A 504 10.33 24.86 12.32
CA VAL A 504 8.98 25.40 12.15
C VAL A 504 8.41 24.77 10.88
N THR A 505 7.39 23.94 11.01
CA THR A 505 6.77 23.25 9.86
C THR A 505 5.63 24.10 9.33
N GLN A 506 5.60 24.40 8.03
CA GLN A 506 4.43 25.03 7.41
C GLN A 506 3.25 24.04 7.42
N ILE A 507 2.06 24.56 7.67
CA ILE A 507 0.79 23.84 7.74
C ILE A 507 -0.17 24.56 6.79
N VAL A 508 -0.56 23.88 5.72
CA VAL A 508 -1.46 24.41 4.70
C VAL A 508 -2.91 24.44 5.26
N TYR A 509 -3.78 25.29 4.73
CA TYR A 509 -5.19 25.32 5.17
C TYR A 509 -6.04 24.30 4.40
N THR A 510 -7.16 23.91 4.98
CA THR A 510 -8.15 23.01 4.35
C THR A 510 -9.15 23.81 3.54
N THR A 511 -9.48 23.32 2.33
CA THR A 511 -10.17 24.12 1.30
C THR A 511 -11.62 24.48 1.63
N SER A 512 -12.20 23.88 2.66
CA SER A 512 -13.62 23.99 3.05
C SER A 512 -13.87 24.42 4.50
N GLY A 513 -12.84 24.48 5.35
CA GLY A 513 -12.97 24.48 6.82
C GLY A 513 -13.61 25.71 7.49
N THR A 514 -14.18 26.67 6.75
CA THR A 514 -14.82 27.86 7.31
C THR A 514 -16.08 28.30 6.57
N ASN A 515 -17.14 28.58 7.34
CA ASN A 515 -18.30 29.35 6.89
C ASN A 515 -17.89 30.76 6.44
N GLY A 516 -17.70 30.95 5.13
CA GLY A 516 -17.42 32.26 4.54
C GLY A 516 -16.69 32.21 3.19
N GLY A 517 -17.43 32.31 2.09
CA GLY A 517 -16.91 32.64 0.75
C GLY A 517 -16.12 31.52 0.04
N ALA A 518 -15.01 31.07 0.61
CA ALA A 518 -14.10 30.10 -0.02
C ALA A 518 -14.73 28.69 -0.11
N ALA A 519 -15.29 28.19 1.00
CA ALA A 519 -16.01 26.91 1.03
C ALA A 519 -17.18 26.88 0.02
N SER A 520 -17.87 28.01 -0.17
CA SER A 520 -18.94 28.13 -1.18
C SER A 520 -18.42 27.95 -2.61
N GLN A 521 -17.23 28.46 -2.95
CA GLN A 521 -16.64 28.27 -4.28
C GLN A 521 -16.15 26.83 -4.50
N VAL A 522 -15.60 26.18 -3.47
CA VAL A 522 -15.16 24.78 -3.57
C VAL A 522 -16.37 23.85 -3.64
N LEU A 523 -17.34 23.95 -2.73
CA LEU A 523 -18.54 23.11 -2.71
C LEU A 523 -19.43 23.28 -3.96
N SER A 524 -19.61 24.50 -4.47
CA SER A 524 -20.38 24.74 -5.70
C SER A 524 -19.69 24.18 -6.95
N ALA A 525 -18.37 24.16 -7.00
CA ALA A 525 -17.61 23.71 -8.17
C ALA A 525 -17.12 22.25 -8.10
N LEU A 526 -17.15 21.63 -6.90
CA LEU A 526 -17.21 20.18 -6.73
C LEU A 526 -18.54 19.57 -7.23
N SER A 527 -19.55 20.40 -7.52
CA SER A 527 -20.91 20.03 -7.96
C SER A 527 -21.73 19.17 -6.98
N LEU A 528 -21.23 18.97 -5.74
CA LEU A 528 -21.90 18.20 -4.68
C LEU A 528 -23.11 18.92 -4.06
N SER A 529 -23.41 20.15 -4.48
CA SER A 529 -24.50 21.01 -3.97
C SER A 529 -25.92 20.43 -4.15
N SER A 530 -26.09 19.40 -4.99
CA SER A 530 -27.36 18.67 -5.14
C SER A 530 -27.52 17.49 -4.17
N TYR A 531 -26.45 17.07 -3.49
CA TYR A 531 -26.43 15.88 -2.61
C TYR A 531 -26.35 16.24 -1.13
N HIS A 532 -25.66 17.35 -0.79
CA HIS A 532 -25.42 17.76 0.60
C HIS A 532 -25.78 19.25 0.80
N ASN A 533 -26.38 19.54 1.96
CA ASN A 533 -26.96 20.83 2.34
C ASN A 533 -25.91 21.81 2.88
N GLU A 534 -25.09 22.38 1.99
CA GLU A 534 -24.12 23.46 2.28
C GLU A 534 -23.07 23.16 3.38
N ALA A 535 -22.96 21.90 3.83
CA ALA A 535 -21.99 21.47 4.83
C ALA A 535 -20.55 21.43 4.29
N ALA A 536 -19.57 21.61 5.17
CA ALA A 536 -18.16 21.45 4.82
C ALA A 536 -17.78 19.96 4.69
N LYS A 537 -16.95 19.66 3.70
CA LYS A 537 -16.38 18.34 3.35
C LYS A 537 -14.94 18.51 2.89
N ALA A 538 -14.14 17.45 2.79
CA ALA A 538 -12.71 17.51 2.51
C ALA A 538 -11.95 18.30 3.60
N TYR A 539 -12.19 17.88 4.84
CA TYR A 539 -11.69 18.49 6.06
C TYR A 539 -10.19 18.31 6.28
N TRP A 540 -9.49 17.43 5.57
CA TRP A 540 -8.12 17.04 5.91
C TRP A 540 -7.15 17.24 4.75
N GLU A 541 -6.09 18.00 5.01
CA GLU A 541 -4.97 18.21 4.08
C GLU A 541 -3.69 17.54 4.62
N GLU A 542 -2.74 17.25 3.73
CA GLU A 542 -1.41 16.77 4.09
C GLU A 542 -0.35 17.84 3.87
N THR A 543 0.64 17.92 4.76
CA THR A 543 1.85 18.71 4.49
C THR A 543 3.10 17.89 4.76
N ARG A 544 3.94 17.79 3.73
CA ARG A 544 5.17 17.00 3.70
C ARG A 544 6.40 17.89 3.91
N ALA A 545 7.30 17.49 4.80
CA ALA A 545 8.53 18.22 5.10
C ALA A 545 9.71 17.29 5.37
N ARG A 546 10.92 17.74 5.01
CA ARG A 546 12.17 17.16 5.53
C ARG A 546 12.33 17.58 6.98
N ILE A 547 12.84 16.68 7.83
CA ILE A 547 13.17 16.99 9.22
C ILE A 547 14.62 17.49 9.26
N SER A 548 14.83 18.69 9.82
CA SER A 548 16.16 19.28 10.01
C SER A 548 17.02 18.54 11.04
N GLY A 549 18.34 18.65 10.91
CA GLY A 549 19.29 18.03 11.82
C GLY A 549 19.55 16.55 11.51
N ALA A 550 19.86 15.77 12.55
CA ALA A 550 20.17 14.35 12.42
C ALA A 550 18.90 13.49 12.27
N THR A 551 19.00 12.42 11.47
CA THR A 551 17.97 11.37 11.34
C THR A 551 17.52 10.87 12.72
N LEU A 552 16.22 10.80 12.92
CA LEU A 552 15.57 10.21 14.09
C LEU A 552 15.84 8.71 14.14
N ASN A 553 15.97 8.16 15.33
CA ASN A 553 16.24 6.76 15.59
C ASN A 553 15.09 6.15 16.42
N PRO A 554 14.89 4.83 16.38
CA PRO A 554 13.97 4.16 17.30
C PRO A 554 14.28 4.53 18.75
N GLY A 555 13.26 5.03 19.48
CA GLY A 555 13.37 5.52 20.85
C GLY A 555 13.54 7.04 21.00
N ASP A 556 13.74 7.79 19.92
CA ASP A 556 13.61 9.25 19.97
C ASP A 556 12.14 9.66 20.16
N THR A 557 11.88 10.81 20.80
CA THR A 557 10.55 11.43 20.82
C THR A 557 10.45 12.54 19.78
N LEU A 558 9.33 12.62 19.08
CA LEU A 558 8.96 13.75 18.22
C LEU A 558 7.75 14.45 18.84
N ARG A 559 7.81 15.77 19.05
CA ARG A 559 6.70 16.55 19.61
C ARG A 559 6.28 17.66 18.65
N LEU A 560 5.00 17.68 18.29
CA LEU A 560 4.35 18.82 17.64
C LEU A 560 3.75 19.70 18.73
N GLU A 561 4.01 21.00 18.71
CA GLU A 561 3.60 21.95 19.75
C GLU A 561 3.23 23.30 19.15
N VAL A 562 2.17 23.92 19.67
CA VAL A 562 1.79 25.30 19.33
C VAL A 562 2.65 26.25 20.17
N ASP A 563 3.60 26.94 19.55
CA ASP A 563 4.50 27.89 20.23
C ASP A 563 4.24 29.35 19.78
N ALA A 564 5.00 30.30 20.33
CA ALA A 564 4.89 31.71 20.03
C ALA A 564 5.13 32.00 18.54
N GLY A 565 4.08 32.42 17.83
CA GLY A 565 4.11 32.70 16.39
C GLY A 565 3.25 31.77 15.55
N ASP A 566 2.78 30.66 16.12
CA ASP A 566 1.83 29.75 15.48
C ASP A 566 0.41 30.34 15.49
N THR A 567 -0.18 30.54 14.30
CA THR A 567 -1.43 31.30 14.08
C THR A 567 -2.62 30.47 13.61
N GLY A 568 -2.46 29.16 13.41
CA GLY A 568 -3.46 28.24 12.86
C GLY A 568 -4.39 27.59 13.89
N THR A 569 -4.46 28.12 15.12
CA THR A 569 -5.29 27.52 16.18
C THR A 569 -6.80 27.61 15.87
N PRO A 570 -7.59 26.55 16.14
CA PRO A 570 -7.16 25.23 16.58
C PRO A 570 -6.50 24.42 15.47
N TYR A 571 -5.35 23.80 15.77
CA TYR A 571 -4.76 22.77 14.91
C TYR A 571 -5.41 21.44 15.25
N ASN A 572 -6.18 20.89 14.33
CA ASN A 572 -6.59 19.50 14.41
C ASN A 572 -5.54 18.67 13.66
N ILE A 573 -4.94 17.69 14.32
CA ILE A 573 -3.98 16.76 13.74
C ILE A 573 -4.64 15.39 13.75
N ASP A 574 -4.68 14.75 12.59
CA ASP A 574 -5.25 13.43 12.37
C ASP A 574 -4.15 12.37 12.53
N SER A 575 -3.06 12.51 11.77
CA SER A 575 -1.98 11.52 11.74
C SER A 575 -0.66 12.15 11.31
N ILE A 576 0.45 11.48 11.61
CA ILE A 576 1.76 11.77 11.03
C ILE A 576 2.37 10.53 10.37
N ASP A 577 2.95 10.68 9.18
CA ASP A 577 3.78 9.64 8.57
C ASP A 577 5.27 9.99 8.72
N LEU A 578 6.06 9.12 9.33
CA LEU A 578 7.51 9.29 9.44
C LEU A 578 8.26 8.34 8.49
N GLU A 579 9.16 8.89 7.67
CA GLU A 579 9.90 8.15 6.63
C GLU A 579 11.41 8.43 6.73
N ASN A 580 12.24 7.39 6.57
CA ASN A 580 13.68 7.55 6.30
C ASN A 580 13.92 7.55 4.79
N VAL A 581 13.76 8.72 4.17
CA VAL A 581 13.96 8.89 2.73
C VAL A 581 15.43 8.63 2.38
N PRO A 582 15.72 7.74 1.43
CA PRO A 582 17.08 7.47 0.95
C PRO A 582 17.60 8.66 0.15
N ALA A 583 18.91 8.69 -0.15
CA ALA A 583 19.47 9.69 -1.04
C ALA A 583 18.80 9.67 -2.44
N ALA A 584 18.78 10.83 -3.09
CA ALA A 584 18.23 10.99 -4.43
C ALA A 584 18.85 10.00 -5.44
N LEU A 585 18.03 9.47 -6.34
CA LEU A 585 18.50 8.59 -7.41
C LEU A 585 19.41 9.37 -8.37
N VAL A 586 20.33 8.66 -9.01
CA VAL A 586 21.25 9.19 -10.02
C VAL A 586 20.78 8.83 -11.43
N GLN A 587 21.17 9.64 -12.42
CA GLN A 587 20.78 9.45 -13.81
C GLN A 587 21.08 8.01 -14.31
N PRO A 588 20.06 7.24 -14.74
CA PRO A 588 20.28 5.91 -15.31
C PRO A 588 21.05 5.98 -16.63
N ALA A 589 21.86 4.96 -16.90
CA ALA A 589 22.53 4.81 -18.18
C ALA A 589 21.52 4.73 -19.34
N ASN A 590 21.93 5.18 -20.54
CA ASN A 590 21.09 5.24 -21.75
C ASN A 590 19.83 6.13 -21.62
N THR A 591 19.96 7.25 -20.89
CA THR A 591 18.93 8.30 -20.80
C THR A 591 19.43 9.65 -21.35
N TYR A 592 18.50 10.54 -21.70
CA TYR A 592 18.75 11.96 -21.90
C TYR A 592 18.23 12.77 -20.72
N SER A 593 18.98 13.77 -20.26
CA SER A 593 18.57 14.66 -19.18
C SER A 593 17.78 15.85 -19.72
N VAL A 594 16.65 16.19 -19.12
CA VAL A 594 15.82 17.34 -19.52
C VAL A 594 16.57 18.68 -19.43
N LEU A 595 17.58 18.78 -18.57
CA LEU A 595 18.46 19.95 -18.47
C LEU A 595 19.22 20.22 -19.77
N SER A 596 19.57 19.17 -20.53
CA SER A 596 20.21 19.30 -21.85
C SER A 596 19.26 19.82 -22.94
N TYR A 597 17.96 19.92 -22.65
CA TYR A 597 16.91 20.43 -23.53
C TYR A 597 16.35 21.78 -23.05
N GLY A 598 16.95 22.38 -22.03
CA GLY A 598 16.61 23.72 -21.54
C GLY A 598 15.69 23.77 -20.33
N ALA A 599 15.34 22.63 -19.72
CA ALA A 599 14.59 22.63 -18.46
C ALA A 599 15.46 23.19 -17.31
N VAL A 600 14.83 23.95 -16.41
CA VAL A 600 15.47 24.68 -15.32
C VAL A 600 15.15 24.04 -13.97
N GLY A 601 13.93 23.55 -13.74
CA GLY A 601 13.57 22.85 -12.50
C GLY A 601 13.62 23.71 -11.23
N ASN A 602 13.37 25.01 -11.35
CA ASN A 602 13.46 25.99 -10.26
C ASN A 602 12.12 26.41 -9.63
N GLY A 603 11.00 25.81 -10.03
CA GLY A 603 9.65 26.14 -9.56
C GLY A 603 9.10 27.48 -10.08
N ILE A 604 9.72 28.06 -11.11
CA ILE A 604 9.34 29.37 -11.68
C ILE A 604 9.23 29.33 -13.20
N ALA A 605 10.20 28.70 -13.88
CA ALA A 605 10.18 28.57 -15.34
C ALA A 605 9.20 27.46 -15.78
N ASP A 606 8.48 27.68 -16.89
CA ASP A 606 7.72 26.63 -17.57
C ASP A 606 8.70 25.68 -18.28
N ASP A 607 8.79 24.45 -17.81
CA ASP A 607 9.69 23.42 -18.29
C ASP A 607 9.05 22.51 -19.36
N THR A 608 7.75 22.66 -19.63
CA THR A 608 6.94 21.75 -20.49
C THR A 608 7.57 21.50 -21.85
N ALA A 609 7.93 22.58 -22.56
CA ALA A 609 8.48 22.48 -23.91
C ALA A 609 9.86 21.81 -23.94
N ALA A 610 10.69 22.02 -22.92
CA ALA A 610 11.99 21.39 -22.78
C ALA A 610 11.87 19.89 -22.44
N ILE A 611 10.97 19.53 -21.52
CA ILE A 611 10.72 18.14 -21.14
C ILE A 611 10.14 17.37 -22.34
N GLN A 612 9.13 17.91 -23.04
CA GLN A 612 8.58 17.25 -24.24
C GLN A 612 9.62 17.11 -25.36
N SER A 613 10.49 18.10 -25.55
CA SER A 613 11.59 18.01 -26.53
C SER A 613 12.58 16.88 -26.18
N CYS A 614 12.88 16.70 -24.89
CA CYS A 614 13.69 15.59 -24.40
C CYS A 614 13.01 14.24 -24.64
N ILE A 615 11.70 14.12 -24.37
CA ILE A 615 10.90 12.89 -24.62
C ILE A 615 10.94 12.53 -26.11
N ASN A 616 10.67 13.49 -27.00
CA ASN A 616 10.65 13.26 -28.45
C ASN A 616 12.02 12.81 -28.99
N ALA A 617 13.11 13.40 -28.49
CA ALA A 617 14.47 13.03 -28.85
C ALA A 617 14.87 11.66 -28.28
N ALA A 618 14.45 11.34 -27.04
CA ALA A 618 14.67 10.04 -26.42
C ALA A 618 13.93 8.92 -27.17
N GLN A 619 12.67 9.16 -27.57
CA GLN A 619 11.89 8.24 -28.41
C GLN A 619 12.61 7.92 -29.72
N THR A 620 13.04 8.96 -30.44
CA THR A 620 13.74 8.83 -31.73
C THR A 620 15.07 8.07 -31.59
N ALA A 621 15.73 8.16 -30.43
CA ALA A 621 17.01 7.52 -30.16
C ALA A 621 16.91 6.14 -29.48
N GLY A 622 15.71 5.65 -29.13
CA GLY A 622 15.54 4.43 -28.34
C GLY A 622 16.11 4.52 -26.93
N LYS A 623 15.93 5.67 -26.27
CA LYS A 623 16.47 5.99 -24.94
C LYS A 623 15.37 6.37 -23.94
N GLY A 624 15.73 6.37 -22.66
CA GLY A 624 14.88 6.95 -21.61
C GLY A 624 15.11 8.46 -21.42
N VAL A 625 14.29 9.07 -20.57
CA VAL A 625 14.40 10.45 -20.11
C VAL A 625 14.73 10.45 -18.62
N TRP A 626 15.59 11.38 -18.21
CA TRP A 626 15.95 11.65 -16.83
C TRP A 626 15.51 13.06 -16.43
N ILE A 627 14.75 13.15 -15.35
CA ILE A 627 14.34 14.40 -14.71
C ILE A 627 15.06 14.46 -13.34
N PRO A 628 16.14 15.22 -13.18
CA PRO A 628 16.88 15.28 -11.92
C PRO A 628 16.06 15.93 -10.79
N THR A 629 16.62 15.96 -9.58
CA THR A 629 16.09 16.74 -8.45
C THR A 629 15.76 18.17 -8.86
N GLY A 630 14.57 18.64 -8.52
CA GLY A 630 14.07 19.97 -8.90
C GLY A 630 12.55 20.07 -8.83
N ILE A 631 12.05 21.29 -9.02
CA ILE A 631 10.62 21.60 -9.13
C ILE A 631 10.36 22.11 -10.54
N TYR A 632 9.69 21.31 -11.37
CA TYR A 632 9.50 21.60 -12.79
C TYR A 632 8.07 22.07 -13.05
N CYS A 633 7.90 23.24 -13.66
CA CYS A 633 6.54 23.76 -13.89
C CYS A 633 5.99 23.28 -15.23
N GLN A 634 4.70 22.93 -15.26
CA GLN A 634 4.03 22.31 -16.39
C GLN A 634 2.74 23.05 -16.78
N SER A 635 2.65 23.50 -18.03
CA SER A 635 1.51 24.22 -18.61
C SER A 635 0.62 23.35 -19.53
N ALA A 636 1.13 22.20 -19.97
CA ALA A 636 0.39 21.21 -20.75
C ALA A 636 0.80 19.77 -20.40
N VAL A 637 -0.14 18.82 -20.52
CA VAL A 637 0.11 17.38 -20.32
C VAL A 637 1.20 16.88 -21.28
N LEU A 638 2.14 16.08 -20.77
CA LEU A 638 3.27 15.56 -21.53
C LEU A 638 2.91 14.23 -22.21
N SER A 639 3.13 14.14 -23.52
CA SER A 639 2.85 12.92 -24.28
C SER A 639 4.04 11.97 -24.24
N VAL A 640 3.82 10.74 -23.73
CA VAL A 640 4.83 9.70 -23.54
C VAL A 640 4.49 8.48 -24.40
N ASN A 641 5.15 8.35 -25.54
CA ASN A 641 4.91 7.27 -26.49
C ASN A 641 6.08 6.28 -26.52
N ALA A 642 5.90 5.11 -25.90
CA ALA A 642 6.93 4.05 -25.81
C ALA A 642 8.30 4.51 -25.25
N VAL A 643 8.30 5.52 -24.36
CA VAL A 643 9.49 6.07 -23.68
C VAL A 643 9.40 5.82 -22.18
N LYS A 644 10.56 5.61 -21.54
CA LYS A 644 10.69 5.50 -20.09
C LYS A 644 11.19 6.81 -19.49
N ILE A 645 10.48 7.34 -18.50
CA ILE A 645 10.82 8.56 -17.76
C ILE A 645 11.21 8.17 -16.33
N TYR A 646 12.33 8.72 -15.86
CA TYR A 646 12.87 8.48 -14.52
C TYR A 646 13.08 9.80 -13.79
N GLY A 647 12.51 9.93 -12.59
CA GLY A 647 12.82 10.99 -11.64
C GLY A 647 13.87 10.60 -10.60
N ALA A 648 14.27 11.56 -9.77
CA ALA A 648 15.24 11.36 -8.69
C ALA A 648 14.64 10.78 -7.39
N GLY A 649 13.34 10.45 -7.38
CA GLY A 649 12.55 10.00 -6.25
C GLY A 649 11.38 10.95 -5.92
N MET A 650 10.30 10.42 -5.34
CA MET A 650 9.08 11.17 -4.97
C MET A 650 9.30 12.40 -4.07
N TRP A 651 10.43 12.46 -3.36
CA TRP A 651 10.83 13.57 -2.48
C TRP A 651 11.77 14.58 -3.15
N TYR A 652 12.19 14.33 -4.40
CA TYR A 652 13.30 15.02 -5.06
C TYR A 652 12.92 15.66 -6.39
N THR A 653 12.17 14.94 -7.23
CA THR A 653 11.67 15.45 -8.51
C THR A 653 10.18 15.71 -8.37
N ASN A 654 9.78 16.98 -8.42
CA ASN A 654 8.38 17.40 -8.34
C ASN A 654 8.00 18.11 -9.64
N LEU A 655 6.95 17.68 -10.33
CA LEU A 655 6.34 18.47 -11.41
C LEU A 655 5.09 19.14 -10.83
N ILE A 656 5.00 20.45 -11.02
CA ILE A 656 3.87 21.27 -10.56
C ILE A 656 3.19 21.94 -11.75
N ASN A 657 1.94 22.34 -11.63
CA ASN A 657 1.30 23.14 -12.67
C ASN A 657 1.86 24.58 -12.72
N THR A 658 1.95 25.16 -13.92
CA THR A 658 2.07 26.62 -14.08
C THR A 658 0.70 27.26 -13.89
N TYR A 659 0.56 28.16 -12.94
CA TYR A 659 -0.65 28.96 -12.76
C TYR A 659 -0.66 30.18 -13.69
N ASP A 660 -1.72 30.35 -14.49
CA ASP A 660 -2.03 31.63 -15.13
C ASP A 660 -3.04 32.43 -14.26
N PRO A 661 -2.63 33.56 -13.65
CA PRO A 661 -3.50 34.36 -12.79
C PRO A 661 -4.68 35.02 -13.52
N ASN A 662 -4.71 35.01 -14.85
CA ASN A 662 -5.75 35.68 -15.65
C ASN A 662 -6.91 34.73 -16.05
N LEU A 663 -6.80 33.43 -15.79
CA LEU A 663 -7.82 32.45 -16.15
C LEU A 663 -8.85 32.29 -15.02
N SER A 664 -10.07 32.75 -15.26
CA SER A 664 -11.19 32.72 -14.30
C SER A 664 -11.74 31.32 -13.98
N SER A 665 -11.30 30.31 -14.73
CA SER A 665 -11.57 28.89 -14.54
C SER A 665 -10.42 28.13 -15.17
N TRP A 666 -9.64 27.38 -14.39
CA TRP A 666 -8.43 26.71 -14.88
C TRP A 666 -8.60 25.19 -15.04
N GLY A 667 -8.02 24.67 -16.12
CA GLY A 667 -8.27 23.33 -16.66
C GLY A 667 -7.38 22.20 -16.12
N GLY A 668 -6.30 22.49 -15.39
CA GLY A 668 -5.46 21.45 -14.79
C GLY A 668 -4.55 20.68 -15.76
N TYR A 669 -3.90 21.32 -16.74
CA TYR A 669 -3.11 20.59 -17.75
C TYR A 669 -1.70 20.19 -17.27
N MET A 670 -1.59 19.16 -16.43
CA MET A 670 -0.31 18.61 -16.00
C MET A 670 -0.34 17.07 -15.91
N GLY A 671 0.82 16.44 -15.73
CA GLY A 671 0.96 14.98 -15.75
C GLY A 671 1.29 14.42 -17.14
N PHE A 672 0.92 13.16 -17.39
CA PHE A 672 1.39 12.40 -18.56
C PHE A 672 0.29 11.61 -19.29
N THR A 673 0.28 11.69 -20.63
CA THR A 673 -0.50 10.81 -21.49
C THR A 673 0.35 9.66 -22.01
N LEU A 674 0.06 8.45 -21.55
CA LEU A 674 0.77 7.23 -21.98
C LEU A 674 0.23 6.74 -23.33
N SER A 675 1.11 6.33 -24.24
CA SER A 675 0.71 5.87 -25.58
C SER A 675 1.69 4.86 -26.18
N GLY A 676 1.23 4.15 -27.20
CA GLY A 676 1.98 3.08 -27.84
C GLY A 676 2.16 1.87 -26.92
N SER A 677 3.28 1.16 -27.06
CA SER A 677 3.63 0.00 -26.24
C SER A 677 4.91 0.26 -25.46
N GLY A 678 4.89 0.11 -24.14
CA GLY A 678 6.11 0.23 -23.30
C GLY A 678 6.42 1.63 -22.78
N ALA A 679 5.42 2.51 -22.67
CA ALA A 679 5.57 3.81 -22.00
C ALA A 679 5.68 3.59 -20.47
N GLU A 680 6.66 4.22 -19.81
CA GLU A 680 6.85 4.07 -18.36
C GLU A 680 7.19 5.41 -17.70
N VAL A 681 6.69 5.64 -16.49
CA VAL A 681 7.04 6.81 -15.65
C VAL A 681 7.37 6.33 -14.23
N HIS A 682 8.52 6.76 -13.72
CA HIS A 682 9.10 6.28 -12.46
C HIS A 682 9.57 7.42 -11.54
N ASP A 683 9.44 7.21 -10.23
CA ASP A 683 10.23 7.87 -9.19
C ASP A 683 10.14 9.42 -9.15
N LEU A 684 8.93 9.99 -9.22
CA LEU A 684 8.70 11.44 -9.12
C LEU A 684 7.40 11.79 -8.40
N ALA A 685 7.17 13.08 -8.13
CA ALA A 685 5.92 13.61 -7.63
C ALA A 685 5.25 14.53 -8.66
N LEU A 686 3.92 14.58 -8.61
CA LEU A 686 3.03 15.43 -9.40
C LEU A 686 2.11 16.19 -8.43
N ASP A 687 2.12 17.52 -8.46
CA ASP A 687 1.35 18.34 -7.52
C ASP A 687 0.60 19.50 -8.22
N SER A 688 -0.72 19.40 -8.27
CA SER A 688 -1.58 20.39 -8.92
C SER A 688 -1.94 21.52 -7.95
N ALA A 689 -1.02 22.47 -7.78
CA ALA A 689 -1.14 23.65 -6.91
C ALA A 689 -2.22 24.70 -7.32
N ALA A 690 -3.20 24.31 -8.13
CA ALA A 690 -4.31 25.16 -8.54
C ALA A 690 -5.58 24.83 -7.73
N LEU A 691 -6.47 25.81 -7.60
CA LEU A 691 -7.85 25.58 -7.15
C LEU A 691 -8.63 24.86 -8.25
N THR A 692 -8.30 23.59 -8.51
CA THR A 692 -9.10 22.75 -9.39
C THR A 692 -10.35 22.32 -8.68
N THR A 693 -11.43 22.33 -9.43
CA THR A 693 -12.73 21.90 -8.99
C THR A 693 -13.00 20.55 -9.66
N ARG A 694 -13.83 19.68 -9.07
CA ARG A 694 -14.10 18.36 -9.68
C ARG A 694 -14.60 18.47 -11.13
N SER A 695 -15.31 19.56 -11.44
CA SER A 695 -15.80 19.87 -12.78
C SER A 695 -14.76 20.47 -13.76
N SER A 696 -13.51 20.74 -13.33
CA SER A 696 -12.56 21.52 -14.13
C SER A 696 -11.10 21.05 -14.17
N GLY A 697 -10.70 19.97 -13.50
CA GLY A 697 -9.31 19.45 -13.57
C GLY A 697 -9.14 18.23 -14.50
N GLN A 698 -7.89 17.92 -14.88
CA GLN A 698 -7.52 16.68 -15.58
C GLN A 698 -6.99 15.61 -14.60
N PRO A 699 -6.95 14.32 -15.00
CA PRO A 699 -6.15 13.31 -14.32
C PRO A 699 -4.64 13.61 -14.42
N ALA A 700 -3.83 13.14 -13.47
CA ALA A 700 -2.37 13.26 -13.53
C ALA A 700 -1.72 12.19 -14.44
N PHE A 701 -2.44 11.11 -14.74
CA PHE A 701 -2.12 10.16 -15.80
C PHE A 701 -3.37 9.81 -16.59
N ASP A 702 -3.27 9.87 -17.92
CA ASP A 702 -4.23 9.28 -18.85
C ASP A 702 -3.51 8.47 -19.94
N ASN A 703 -4.26 7.94 -20.90
CA ASN A 703 -3.66 7.26 -22.04
C ASN A 703 -4.38 7.51 -23.36
N ALA A 704 -3.64 7.39 -24.46
CA ALA A 704 -4.23 7.20 -25.77
C ALA A 704 -4.86 5.80 -25.86
N ALA A 705 -6.04 5.69 -26.47
CA ALA A 705 -6.74 4.42 -26.67
C ALA A 705 -5.83 3.36 -27.34
N GLY A 706 -5.84 2.13 -26.81
CA GLY A 706 -5.00 1.04 -27.28
C GLY A 706 -3.53 1.11 -26.84
N ALA A 707 -3.20 1.92 -25.84
CA ALA A 707 -1.90 1.84 -25.16
C ALA A 707 -1.71 0.44 -24.53
N THR A 708 -0.47 -0.05 -24.48
CA THR A 708 -0.17 -1.39 -23.92
C THR A 708 1.18 -1.45 -23.22
N ASN A 709 1.37 -2.49 -22.38
CA ASN A 709 2.67 -2.82 -21.77
C ASN A 709 3.29 -1.66 -20.97
N TRP A 710 2.46 -0.79 -20.38
CA TRP A 710 2.90 0.47 -19.76
C TRP A 710 3.08 0.33 -18.25
N LYS A 711 3.81 1.27 -17.63
CA LYS A 711 4.07 1.25 -16.19
C LYS A 711 4.07 2.64 -15.54
N ILE A 712 3.34 2.77 -14.43
CA ILE A 712 3.39 3.93 -13.53
C ILE A 712 3.94 3.39 -12.19
N GLN A 713 5.14 3.83 -11.80
CA GLN A 713 5.82 3.29 -10.62
C GLN A 713 6.34 4.38 -9.70
N ASN A 714 6.18 4.20 -8.39
CA ASN A 714 6.78 5.05 -7.37
C ASN A 714 6.44 6.55 -7.59
N ILE A 715 5.19 6.85 -7.93
CA ILE A 715 4.72 8.22 -8.16
C ILE A 715 3.94 8.73 -6.96
N TRP A 716 4.20 9.98 -6.54
CA TRP A 716 3.36 10.68 -5.55
C TRP A 716 2.50 11.73 -6.24
N VAL A 717 1.18 11.53 -6.29
CA VAL A 717 0.22 12.50 -6.85
C VAL A 717 -0.51 13.22 -5.73
N THR A 718 -0.59 14.55 -5.81
CA THR A 718 -1.37 15.45 -4.94
C THR A 718 -2.21 16.43 -5.76
N HIS A 719 -3.41 16.77 -5.27
CA HIS A 719 -4.27 17.86 -5.76
C HIS A 719 -4.75 17.77 -7.24
N SER A 720 -4.56 16.64 -7.93
CA SER A 720 -5.12 16.44 -9.28
C SER A 720 -6.63 16.16 -9.23
N ASN A 721 -7.33 16.21 -10.37
CA ASN A 721 -8.74 15.79 -10.37
C ASN A 721 -8.83 14.30 -10.05
N VAL A 722 -8.10 13.50 -10.83
CA VAL A 722 -7.91 12.06 -10.62
C VAL A 722 -6.42 11.75 -10.60
N GLY A 723 -5.99 10.74 -9.84
CA GLY A 723 -4.59 10.31 -9.84
C GLY A 723 -4.20 9.69 -11.19
N CYS A 724 -4.84 8.57 -11.54
CA CYS A 724 -4.72 7.92 -12.84
C CYS A 724 -6.11 7.58 -13.41
N TRP A 725 -6.39 7.96 -14.66
CA TRP A 725 -7.59 7.55 -15.39
C TRP A 725 -7.18 6.75 -16.64
N MET A 726 -7.30 5.44 -16.57
CA MET A 726 -6.83 4.54 -17.63
C MET A 726 -8.03 3.94 -18.37
N ASP A 727 -8.14 4.19 -19.68
CA ASP A 727 -9.28 3.77 -20.51
C ASP A 727 -8.82 3.00 -21.76
N ASN A 728 -9.52 1.92 -22.09
CA ASN A 728 -9.31 1.11 -23.30
C ASN A 728 -7.83 0.75 -23.54
N THR A 729 -7.20 0.17 -22.52
CA THR A 729 -5.75 -0.06 -22.45
C THR A 729 -5.43 -1.42 -21.85
N SER A 730 -4.25 -2.01 -22.11
CA SER A 730 -3.98 -3.35 -21.55
C SER A 730 -2.54 -3.70 -21.19
N ASN A 731 -2.41 -4.73 -20.34
CA ASN A 731 -1.14 -5.22 -19.79
C ASN A 731 -0.33 -4.10 -19.08
N GLY A 732 -1.02 -3.31 -18.26
CA GLY A 732 -0.47 -2.18 -17.53
C GLY A 732 -0.13 -2.49 -16.08
N LEU A 733 0.75 -1.70 -15.47
CA LEU A 733 1.11 -1.85 -14.06
C LEU A 733 1.20 -0.48 -13.37
N ILE A 734 0.35 -0.25 -12.36
CA ILE A 734 0.44 0.88 -11.44
C ILE A 734 0.95 0.33 -10.11
N THR A 735 2.11 0.80 -9.63
CA THR A 735 2.73 0.20 -8.43
C THR A 735 3.56 1.13 -7.56
N GLY A 736 3.55 0.91 -6.25
CA GLY A 736 4.35 1.69 -5.28
C GLY A 736 3.95 3.17 -5.17
N CYS A 737 2.79 3.55 -5.71
CA CYS A 737 2.38 4.94 -5.83
C CYS A 737 1.69 5.46 -4.55
N ARG A 738 1.79 6.77 -4.34
CA ARG A 738 1.10 7.51 -3.27
C ARG A 738 0.12 8.47 -3.92
N VAL A 739 -1.17 8.18 -3.88
CA VAL A 739 -2.19 9.15 -4.32
C VAL A 739 -2.78 9.82 -3.08
N ARG A 740 -2.87 11.15 -3.10
CA ARG A 740 -3.29 12.01 -1.99
C ARG A 740 -4.18 13.13 -2.51
N PHE A 741 -5.20 13.49 -1.73
CA PHE A 741 -6.04 14.67 -1.98
C PHE A 741 -6.39 14.87 -3.46
N THR A 742 -7.08 13.90 -4.06
CA THR A 742 -7.64 14.06 -5.42
C THR A 742 -9.06 14.61 -5.31
N TYR A 743 -9.47 15.46 -6.25
CA TYR A 743 -10.82 16.06 -6.22
C TYR A 743 -11.95 15.10 -6.68
N ALA A 744 -11.56 13.97 -7.26
CA ALA A 744 -12.37 12.79 -7.54
C ALA A 744 -11.51 11.53 -7.25
N ASP A 745 -11.59 10.52 -8.10
CA ASP A 745 -10.99 9.20 -7.98
C ASP A 745 -9.47 9.19 -7.73
N GLY A 746 -8.98 8.16 -7.04
CA GLY A 746 -7.54 7.95 -6.88
C GLY A 746 -6.91 7.28 -8.10
N ILE A 747 -7.28 6.03 -8.38
CA ILE A 747 -6.84 5.27 -9.55
C ILE A 747 -8.05 4.58 -10.18
N HIS A 748 -8.36 4.95 -11.41
CA HIS A 748 -9.56 4.55 -12.14
C HIS A 748 -9.20 3.76 -13.41
N LEU A 749 -9.83 2.61 -13.63
CA LEU A 749 -9.77 1.82 -14.86
C LEU A 749 -11.17 1.76 -15.50
N ASP A 750 -11.31 2.09 -16.79
CA ASP A 750 -12.61 2.05 -17.49
C ASP A 750 -12.48 1.51 -18.94
N GLY A 751 -13.64 1.35 -19.60
CA GLY A 751 -13.75 0.88 -20.97
C GLY A 751 -13.24 -0.54 -21.13
N ASN A 752 -12.64 -0.87 -22.29
CA ASN A 752 -12.11 -2.21 -22.54
C ASN A 752 -10.72 -2.42 -21.88
N THR A 753 -10.53 -1.90 -20.66
CA THR A 753 -9.26 -2.00 -19.94
C THR A 753 -9.06 -3.41 -19.39
N SER A 754 -7.90 -4.01 -19.67
CA SER A 754 -7.68 -5.42 -19.36
C SER A 754 -6.25 -5.80 -19.01
N LEU A 755 -6.09 -6.84 -18.18
CA LEU A 755 -4.78 -7.31 -17.70
C LEU A 755 -3.96 -6.20 -16.99
N VAL A 756 -4.61 -5.18 -16.45
CA VAL A 756 -3.95 -4.12 -15.67
C VAL A 756 -3.86 -4.56 -14.21
N THR A 757 -2.69 -4.37 -13.61
CA THR A 757 -2.46 -4.60 -12.17
C THR A 757 -2.25 -3.27 -11.44
N ILE A 758 -3.09 -2.99 -10.44
CA ILE A 758 -2.88 -1.95 -9.43
C ILE A 758 -2.33 -2.65 -8.18
N SER A 759 -1.11 -2.34 -7.77
CA SER A 759 -0.46 -3.07 -6.67
C SER A 759 0.40 -2.23 -5.75
N ASN A 760 0.39 -2.51 -4.45
CA ASN A 760 1.25 -1.82 -3.48
C ASN A 760 1.12 -0.28 -3.53
N CYS A 761 -0.06 0.24 -3.88
CA CYS A 761 -0.36 1.66 -3.90
C CYS A 761 -1.05 2.07 -2.60
N HIS A 762 -0.65 3.22 -2.05
CA HIS A 762 -1.29 3.83 -0.89
C HIS A 762 -2.06 5.07 -1.34
N VAL A 763 -3.37 5.07 -1.16
CA VAL A 763 -4.30 6.13 -1.53
C VAL A 763 -4.96 6.67 -0.26
N ARG A 764 -4.99 7.99 -0.07
CA ARG A 764 -5.64 8.63 1.10
C ARG A 764 -6.28 9.97 0.74
N GLY A 765 -7.49 10.25 1.24
CA GLY A 765 -8.14 11.55 1.07
C GLY A 765 -8.68 11.84 -0.33
N THR A 766 -9.25 10.88 -1.04
CA THR A 766 -9.82 11.09 -2.38
C THR A 766 -11.26 11.64 -2.32
N GLY A 767 -11.65 12.39 -3.36
CA GLY A 767 -12.97 13.02 -3.50
C GLY A 767 -14.02 12.20 -4.23
N ASP A 768 -13.61 11.03 -4.71
CA ASP A 768 -14.45 9.93 -5.13
C ASP A 768 -13.68 8.62 -4.92
N ASP A 769 -14.05 7.53 -5.60
CA ASP A 769 -13.53 6.19 -5.37
C ASP A 769 -12.00 6.15 -5.38
N ALA A 770 -11.41 5.78 -4.24
CA ALA A 770 -9.95 5.80 -4.09
C ALA A 770 -9.25 4.83 -5.05
N LEU A 771 -9.92 3.74 -5.40
CA LEU A 771 -9.55 2.78 -6.44
C LEU A 771 -10.84 2.36 -7.17
N ALA A 772 -10.83 2.28 -8.50
CA ALA A 772 -12.04 2.00 -9.26
C ALA A 772 -11.75 1.11 -10.48
N ILE A 773 -12.62 0.13 -10.72
CA ILE A 773 -12.68 -0.65 -11.97
C ILE A 773 -14.11 -0.57 -12.49
N LEU A 774 -14.34 0.28 -13.49
CA LEU A 774 -15.63 0.49 -14.12
C LEU A 774 -15.66 -0.15 -15.50
N ALA A 775 -16.87 -0.40 -15.98
CA ALA A 775 -17.16 -0.95 -17.29
C ALA A 775 -18.31 -0.15 -17.92
N GLY A 776 -18.03 1.10 -18.29
CA GLY A 776 -18.98 1.96 -18.99
C GLY A 776 -19.40 1.39 -20.36
N TYR A 777 -20.63 1.68 -20.82
CA TYR A 777 -21.09 1.42 -22.19
C TYR A 777 -21.63 2.69 -22.87
N GLY A 778 -21.38 2.83 -24.17
CA GLY A 778 -21.80 3.99 -24.95
C GLY A 778 -20.84 4.33 -26.08
N THR A 779 -21.03 5.47 -26.76
CA THR A 779 -20.21 5.89 -27.91
C THR A 779 -18.75 6.15 -27.57
N ASN A 780 -18.42 6.30 -26.29
CA ASN A 780 -17.09 6.66 -25.81
C ASN A 780 -16.37 5.50 -25.10
N PHE A 781 -17.04 4.36 -24.89
CA PHE A 781 -16.49 3.21 -24.17
C PHE A 781 -16.29 2.03 -25.11
N ALA A 782 -15.09 1.44 -25.09
CA ALA A 782 -14.69 0.42 -26.07
C ALA A 782 -15.21 -1.01 -25.78
N GLY A 783 -15.74 -1.24 -24.59
CA GLY A 783 -16.14 -2.56 -24.07
C GLY A 783 -16.09 -2.59 -22.54
N PRO A 784 -16.37 -3.73 -21.90
CA PRO A 784 -16.28 -3.89 -20.45
C PRO A 784 -14.85 -4.12 -19.95
N SER A 785 -14.48 -3.59 -18.79
CA SER A 785 -13.18 -3.86 -18.14
C SER A 785 -13.09 -5.31 -17.65
N HIS A 786 -11.97 -5.99 -17.91
CA HIS A 786 -11.85 -7.41 -17.58
C HIS A 786 -10.44 -7.93 -17.26
N ASP A 787 -10.37 -9.02 -16.49
CA ASP A 787 -9.12 -9.67 -16.07
C ASP A 787 -8.11 -8.71 -15.37
N ASN A 788 -8.60 -7.64 -14.74
CA ASN A 788 -7.77 -6.68 -14.00
C ASN A 788 -7.57 -7.12 -12.55
N THR A 789 -6.48 -6.70 -11.91
CA THR A 789 -6.13 -7.08 -10.54
C THR A 789 -5.80 -5.86 -9.67
N ALA A 790 -6.49 -5.73 -8.54
CA ALA A 790 -6.13 -4.80 -7.47
C ALA A 790 -5.63 -5.60 -6.25
N ILE A 791 -4.33 -5.55 -5.97
CA ILE A 791 -3.70 -6.40 -4.94
C ILE A 791 -2.73 -5.65 -4.01
N TYR A 792 -2.81 -5.89 -2.70
CA TYR A 792 -1.97 -5.23 -1.68
C TYR A 792 -2.00 -3.69 -1.73
N ASN A 793 -3.16 -3.07 -1.97
CA ASN A 793 -3.30 -1.61 -1.91
C ASN A 793 -3.90 -1.17 -0.58
N THR A 794 -3.47 -0.01 -0.08
CA THR A 794 -4.12 0.68 1.03
C THR A 794 -4.94 1.81 0.45
N ALA A 795 -6.25 1.86 0.71
CA ALA A 795 -7.09 3.00 0.39
C ALA A 795 -7.85 3.41 1.66
N GLN A 796 -7.67 4.66 2.12
CA GLN A 796 -8.21 5.08 3.42
C GLN A 796 -8.66 6.54 3.47
N ALA A 797 -9.62 6.84 4.36
CA ALA A 797 -10.03 8.20 4.72
C ALA A 797 -10.36 9.10 3.52
N ASN A 798 -11.10 8.57 2.54
CA ASN A 798 -11.65 9.33 1.40
C ASN A 798 -12.89 10.12 1.84
N TRP A 799 -13.02 11.35 1.34
CA TRP A 799 -14.09 12.30 1.66
C TRP A 799 -15.25 12.28 0.64
N GLY A 800 -15.15 11.43 -0.39
CA GLY A 800 -16.22 11.13 -1.33
C GLY A 800 -16.17 9.67 -1.79
N ALA A 801 -17.34 9.09 -2.08
CA ALA A 801 -17.55 7.70 -2.50
C ALA A 801 -16.83 6.62 -1.65
N SER A 802 -16.19 5.64 -2.28
CA SER A 802 -15.74 4.36 -1.69
C SER A 802 -14.20 4.28 -1.55
N ASN A 803 -13.68 3.34 -0.76
CA ASN A 803 -12.25 3.01 -0.85
C ASN A 803 -11.94 2.18 -2.12
N PHE A 804 -12.90 1.39 -2.57
CA PHE A 804 -12.84 0.64 -3.82
C PHE A 804 -14.23 0.51 -4.45
N ASP A 805 -14.37 0.74 -5.76
CA ASP A 805 -15.58 0.40 -6.51
C ASP A 805 -15.30 -0.57 -7.69
N LEU A 806 -16.21 -1.51 -7.88
CA LEU A 806 -16.30 -2.39 -9.05
C LEU A 806 -17.67 -2.22 -9.69
N ALA A 807 -17.73 -1.44 -10.78
CA ALA A 807 -18.96 -1.23 -11.54
C ALA A 807 -18.93 -2.00 -12.88
N GLY A 808 -19.37 -3.25 -12.84
CA GLY A 808 -19.46 -4.10 -14.03
C GLY A 808 -18.18 -4.85 -14.38
N GLY A 809 -18.15 -5.40 -15.61
CA GLY A 809 -16.99 -6.13 -16.13
C GLY A 809 -16.95 -7.60 -15.70
N TYR A 810 -15.83 -8.28 -16.00
CA TYR A 810 -15.68 -9.71 -15.70
C TYR A 810 -14.25 -10.13 -15.36
N ASN A 811 -14.12 -11.23 -14.61
CA ASN A 811 -12.86 -11.82 -14.14
C ASN A 811 -11.95 -10.89 -13.32
N ASN A 812 -12.46 -9.77 -12.81
CA ASN A 812 -11.65 -8.83 -12.02
C ASN A 812 -11.35 -9.42 -10.62
N VAL A 813 -10.12 -9.19 -10.12
CA VAL A 813 -9.61 -9.73 -8.84
C VAL A 813 -9.25 -8.60 -7.89
N ILE A 814 -9.89 -8.55 -6.72
CA ILE A 814 -9.66 -7.57 -5.67
C ILE A 814 -9.16 -8.35 -4.45
N SER A 815 -7.86 -8.30 -4.14
CA SER A 815 -7.29 -9.18 -3.11
C SER A 815 -6.26 -8.56 -2.16
N TYR A 816 -6.29 -8.99 -0.90
CA TYR A 816 -5.33 -8.59 0.15
C TYR A 816 -5.15 -7.07 0.32
N ASN A 817 -6.14 -6.27 -0.05
CA ASN A 817 -6.12 -4.82 0.14
C ASN A 817 -6.50 -4.45 1.58
N TYR A 818 -6.22 -3.20 1.97
CA TYR A 818 -6.67 -2.59 3.22
C TYR A 818 -7.52 -1.36 2.88
N PHE A 819 -8.81 -1.43 3.22
CA PHE A 819 -9.80 -0.40 2.97
C PHE A 819 -10.26 0.15 4.32
N ALA A 820 -10.16 1.45 4.54
CA ALA A 820 -10.56 2.04 5.82
C ALA A 820 -11.23 3.41 5.70
N ASP A 821 -12.09 3.70 6.66
CA ASP A 821 -12.56 5.06 6.93
C ASP A 821 -13.23 5.79 5.75
N SER A 822 -14.00 5.07 4.94
CA SER A 822 -14.84 5.63 3.87
C SER A 822 -15.91 6.59 4.42
N ASP A 823 -16.04 7.79 3.86
CA ASP A 823 -17.04 8.77 4.33
C ASP A 823 -18.50 8.38 3.97
N VAL A 824 -18.88 8.45 2.69
CA VAL A 824 -20.30 8.45 2.27
C VAL A 824 -20.83 7.12 1.73
N CYS A 825 -19.99 6.29 1.10
CA CYS A 825 -20.40 5.01 0.49
C CYS A 825 -19.96 3.79 1.31
N GLY A 826 -20.12 2.59 0.74
CA GLY A 826 -19.43 1.41 1.25
C GLY A 826 -17.91 1.61 1.13
N ALA A 827 -17.13 0.95 1.98
CA ALA A 827 -15.68 0.94 1.82
C ALA A 827 -15.28 0.14 0.57
N LEU A 828 -15.94 -1.01 0.36
CA LEU A 828 -15.90 -1.76 -0.89
C LEU A 828 -17.31 -1.79 -1.51
N ALA A 829 -17.47 -1.13 -2.64
CA ALA A 829 -18.68 -1.17 -3.45
C ALA A 829 -18.53 -2.19 -4.60
N ILE A 830 -19.59 -2.95 -4.85
CA ILE A 830 -19.80 -3.71 -6.08
C ILE A 830 -21.16 -3.26 -6.62
N ASN A 831 -21.18 -2.37 -7.60
CA ASN A 831 -22.39 -1.67 -7.99
C ASN A 831 -22.69 -1.76 -9.50
N ILE A 832 -23.90 -1.39 -9.88
CA ILE A 832 -24.31 -1.09 -11.25
C ILE A 832 -25.31 0.08 -11.13
N PRO A 833 -24.82 1.33 -10.96
CA PRO A 833 -25.64 2.48 -10.63
C PRO A 833 -26.47 2.89 -11.86
N GLY A 834 -27.80 2.91 -11.72
CA GLY A 834 -28.72 3.03 -12.84
C GLY A 834 -28.77 4.42 -13.49
N ALA A 835 -28.16 5.42 -12.86
CA ALA A 835 -27.91 6.72 -13.48
C ALA A 835 -26.80 6.69 -14.56
N TYR A 836 -26.00 5.61 -14.59
CA TYR A 836 -24.87 5.46 -15.50
C TYR A 836 -25.04 4.21 -16.38
N HIS A 837 -24.46 4.29 -17.57
CA HIS A 837 -24.43 3.17 -18.49
C HIS A 837 -23.32 2.18 -18.10
N MET A 838 -23.62 1.21 -17.22
CA MET A 838 -22.65 0.20 -16.78
C MET A 838 -22.99 -1.20 -17.29
N TYR A 839 -21.98 -1.95 -17.75
CA TYR A 839 -22.12 -3.36 -18.07
C TYR A 839 -22.41 -4.18 -16.80
N ASN A 840 -23.03 -5.36 -16.95
CA ASN A 840 -23.21 -6.28 -15.83
C ASN A 840 -21.87 -6.76 -15.25
N THR A 841 -21.84 -7.00 -13.94
CA THR A 841 -20.70 -7.67 -13.30
C THR A 841 -20.88 -9.18 -13.45
N THR A 842 -20.03 -9.85 -14.22
CA THR A 842 -20.15 -11.28 -14.53
C THR A 842 -18.86 -12.03 -14.18
N GLY A 843 -18.74 -12.41 -12.91
CA GLY A 843 -17.55 -13.06 -12.36
C GLY A 843 -16.55 -12.05 -11.80
N ALA A 844 -16.31 -12.11 -10.48
CA ALA A 844 -15.25 -11.36 -9.81
C ALA A 844 -14.82 -12.11 -8.54
N THR A 845 -13.55 -11.98 -8.16
CA THR A 845 -13.00 -12.59 -6.94
C THR A 845 -12.54 -11.50 -5.97
N ILE A 846 -13.23 -11.38 -4.85
CA ILE A 846 -12.93 -10.45 -3.76
C ILE A 846 -12.40 -11.29 -2.59
N THR A 847 -11.09 -11.28 -2.34
CA THR A 847 -10.50 -12.23 -1.36
C THR A 847 -9.42 -11.68 -0.44
N GLY A 848 -9.47 -12.04 0.84
CA GLY A 848 -8.44 -11.69 1.82
C GLY A 848 -8.31 -10.20 2.15
N ASN A 849 -9.21 -9.34 1.66
CA ASN A 849 -9.19 -7.91 1.93
C ASN A 849 -9.56 -7.65 3.40
N THR A 850 -9.01 -6.59 3.99
CA THR A 850 -9.44 -6.09 5.30
C THR A 850 -10.09 -4.73 5.14
N ILE A 851 -11.28 -4.60 5.72
CA ILE A 851 -12.18 -3.46 5.60
C ILE A 851 -12.45 -2.98 7.03
N VAL A 852 -12.02 -1.78 7.39
CA VAL A 852 -12.04 -1.28 8.77
C VAL A 852 -12.86 0.00 8.86
N ARG A 853 -13.85 0.01 9.76
CA ARG A 853 -14.76 1.16 9.98
C ARG A 853 -15.45 1.62 8.68
N GLY A 854 -15.66 0.72 7.73
CA GLY A 854 -16.27 1.02 6.44
C GLY A 854 -17.78 1.26 6.49
N GLY A 855 -18.32 1.80 5.39
CA GLY A 855 -19.73 2.20 5.28
C GLY A 855 -19.91 3.70 5.56
N GLY A 856 -21.08 4.23 5.19
CA GLY A 856 -21.37 5.66 5.18
C GLY A 856 -22.87 5.94 5.05
N ASP A 857 -23.30 7.21 5.15
CA ASP A 857 -24.69 7.62 4.99
C ASP A 857 -24.81 8.73 3.92
N LEU A 858 -25.19 8.32 2.69
CA LEU A 858 -25.46 9.23 1.58
C LEU A 858 -26.98 9.26 1.33
N GLY A 859 -27.58 10.44 1.55
CA GLY A 859 -29.01 10.68 1.31
C GLY A 859 -29.96 9.99 2.29
N GLY A 860 -29.49 9.58 3.47
CA GLY A 860 -30.25 8.77 4.44
C GLY A 860 -30.14 7.26 4.18
N GLN A 861 -29.52 6.85 3.07
CA GLN A 861 -29.23 5.46 2.78
C GLN A 861 -27.91 5.06 3.46
N ARG A 862 -28.03 4.55 4.67
CA ARG A 862 -26.95 3.95 5.47
C ARG A 862 -26.42 2.69 4.79
N ARG A 863 -25.16 2.72 4.34
CA ARG A 863 -24.50 1.62 3.63
C ARG A 863 -23.63 0.78 4.55
N GLY A 864 -23.53 -0.51 4.25
CA GLY A 864 -22.57 -1.41 4.89
C GLY A 864 -21.14 -1.19 4.41
N ALA A 865 -20.18 -1.77 5.13
CA ALA A 865 -18.77 -1.71 4.76
C ALA A 865 -18.48 -2.39 3.40
N ILE A 866 -19.14 -3.52 3.12
CA ILE A 866 -19.36 -3.98 1.75
C ILE A 866 -20.77 -3.56 1.32
N TRP A 867 -20.87 -2.88 0.17
CA TRP A 867 -22.15 -2.45 -0.41
C TRP A 867 -22.33 -3.05 -1.80
N ILE A 868 -23.40 -3.83 -1.99
CA ILE A 868 -23.74 -4.48 -3.25
C ILE A 868 -25.02 -3.84 -3.78
N TYR A 869 -24.94 -3.21 -4.95
CA TYR A 869 -25.96 -2.30 -5.46
C TYR A 869 -26.22 -2.42 -6.96
N PRO A 870 -27.02 -3.40 -7.41
CA PRO A 870 -27.61 -3.39 -8.75
C PRO A 870 -28.81 -2.42 -8.78
N ASP A 871 -28.78 -1.41 -9.64
CA ASP A 871 -29.82 -0.35 -9.67
C ASP A 871 -30.53 -0.18 -11.02
N TRP A 872 -31.86 -0.36 -10.98
CA TRP A 872 -32.76 -0.16 -12.11
C TRP A 872 -33.08 1.34 -12.33
N GLY A 873 -32.11 2.08 -12.87
CA GLY A 873 -32.27 3.52 -13.16
C GLY A 873 -32.50 3.87 -14.65
N TYR A 874 -32.14 2.99 -15.59
CA TYR A 874 -32.18 3.29 -17.03
C TYR A 874 -33.14 2.36 -17.81
N PRO A 875 -33.97 2.90 -18.73
CA PRO A 875 -34.90 2.08 -19.49
C PRO A 875 -34.19 1.12 -20.46
N ASN A 876 -34.55 -0.17 -20.37
CA ASN A 876 -34.07 -1.30 -21.18
C ASN A 876 -32.68 -1.88 -20.83
N THR A 877 -32.17 -1.66 -19.62
CA THR A 877 -31.06 -2.45 -19.06
C THR A 877 -31.51 -3.27 -17.86
N SER A 878 -30.95 -4.48 -17.74
CA SER A 878 -31.17 -5.40 -16.61
C SER A 878 -29.87 -5.59 -15.83
N PRO A 879 -29.60 -4.74 -14.82
CA PRO A 879 -28.35 -4.72 -14.08
C PRO A 879 -28.24 -5.92 -13.13
N ALA A 880 -27.32 -6.84 -13.42
CA ALA A 880 -27.11 -8.04 -12.61
C ALA A 880 -25.65 -8.21 -12.16
N ILE A 881 -25.45 -8.51 -10.87
CA ILE A 881 -24.15 -8.83 -10.27
C ILE A 881 -24.10 -10.33 -10.05
N THR A 882 -23.38 -11.06 -10.90
CA THR A 882 -23.46 -12.53 -11.00
C THR A 882 -22.09 -13.19 -10.91
N ASN A 883 -22.05 -14.39 -10.32
CA ASN A 883 -20.84 -15.19 -10.11
C ASN A 883 -19.74 -14.46 -9.33
N VAL A 884 -20.13 -13.54 -8.43
CA VAL A 884 -19.19 -12.79 -7.60
C VAL A 884 -18.92 -13.56 -6.30
N THR A 885 -17.65 -13.78 -5.99
CA THR A 885 -17.20 -14.53 -4.81
C THR A 885 -16.45 -13.61 -3.85
N PHE A 886 -16.92 -13.55 -2.61
CA PHE A 886 -16.28 -12.91 -1.47
C PHE A 886 -15.68 -14.00 -0.59
N ASP A 887 -14.35 -14.20 -0.60
CA ASP A 887 -13.69 -15.26 0.16
C ASP A 887 -12.66 -14.74 1.18
N GLY A 888 -12.88 -15.00 2.47
CA GLY A 888 -11.88 -14.71 3.51
C GLY A 888 -11.63 -13.21 3.79
N ASN A 889 -12.61 -12.35 3.50
CA ASN A 889 -12.51 -10.91 3.77
C ASN A 889 -12.82 -10.61 5.24
N TYR A 890 -12.22 -9.54 5.77
CA TYR A 890 -12.42 -9.03 7.13
C TYR A 890 -13.15 -7.71 7.08
N ILE A 891 -14.18 -7.58 7.91
CA ILE A 891 -15.08 -6.44 7.96
C ILE A 891 -15.21 -6.06 9.44
N LEU A 892 -14.40 -5.08 9.86
CA LEU A 892 -14.15 -4.77 11.26
C LEU A 892 -14.77 -3.43 11.64
N ASN A 893 -15.58 -3.40 12.70
CA ASN A 893 -16.16 -2.17 13.30
C ASN A 893 -16.89 -1.25 12.29
N SER A 894 -17.63 -1.84 11.34
CA SER A 894 -18.33 -1.12 10.27
C SER A 894 -19.27 -0.04 10.82
N LEU A 895 -19.50 1.08 10.13
CA LEU A 895 -20.33 2.16 10.68
C LEU A 895 -21.78 1.71 10.90
N TRP A 896 -22.45 1.26 9.84
CA TRP A 896 -23.90 1.01 9.86
C TRP A 896 -24.28 -0.47 9.80
N ARG A 897 -23.57 -1.26 8.96
CA ARG A 897 -23.78 -2.68 8.67
C ARG A 897 -22.47 -3.32 8.21
N GLY A 898 -22.32 -4.64 8.32
CA GLY A 898 -21.16 -5.34 7.76
C GLY A 898 -21.23 -5.44 6.22
N ILE A 899 -22.11 -6.30 5.72
CA ILE A 899 -22.40 -6.48 4.29
C ILE A 899 -23.84 -6.05 4.02
N HIS A 900 -24.05 -5.19 3.02
CA HIS A 900 -25.35 -4.61 2.69
C HIS A 900 -25.70 -4.87 1.22
N LEU A 901 -26.68 -5.72 0.97
CA LEU A 901 -27.25 -6.02 -0.34
C LEU A 901 -28.49 -5.13 -0.50
N TYR A 902 -28.41 -4.11 -1.35
CA TYR A 902 -29.47 -3.11 -1.50
C TYR A 902 -29.92 -2.97 -2.96
N ASN A 903 -31.23 -2.76 -3.18
CA ASN A 903 -31.85 -2.64 -4.50
C ASN A 903 -31.79 -3.93 -5.35
N GLY A 904 -32.53 -4.00 -6.46
CA GLY A 904 -32.60 -5.23 -7.24
C GLY A 904 -33.18 -5.07 -8.64
N ASP A 905 -32.67 -5.88 -9.57
CA ASP A 905 -33.26 -6.11 -10.88
C ASP A 905 -33.94 -7.48 -10.94
N THR A 906 -34.97 -7.54 -11.78
CA THR A 906 -35.65 -8.74 -12.28
C THR A 906 -34.76 -9.91 -12.73
N GLN A 907 -33.51 -9.70 -13.20
CA GLN A 907 -32.61 -10.81 -13.51
C GLN A 907 -31.99 -11.49 -12.28
N GLY A 908 -31.88 -10.77 -11.16
CA GLY A 908 -31.34 -11.26 -9.90
C GLY A 908 -29.81 -11.38 -9.87
N SER A 909 -29.23 -11.07 -8.71
CA SER A 909 -27.80 -11.27 -8.45
C SER A 909 -27.48 -12.72 -8.05
N SER A 910 -26.23 -13.16 -8.23
CA SER A 910 -25.75 -14.49 -7.83
C SER A 910 -24.40 -14.35 -7.11
N LEU A 911 -24.40 -14.60 -5.80
CA LEU A 911 -23.33 -14.20 -4.88
C LEU A 911 -22.87 -15.37 -4.02
N THR A 912 -21.57 -15.49 -3.79
CA THR A 912 -20.99 -16.44 -2.83
C THR A 912 -20.18 -15.70 -1.78
N PHE A 913 -20.48 -15.95 -0.51
CA PHE A 913 -19.77 -15.43 0.66
C PHE A 913 -19.17 -16.62 1.41
N SER A 914 -17.86 -16.82 1.31
CA SER A 914 -17.14 -17.89 2.00
C SER A 914 -16.10 -17.36 2.97
N ASN A 915 -15.99 -17.96 4.15
CA ASN A 915 -14.92 -17.71 5.14
C ASN A 915 -14.77 -16.23 5.58
N ASN A 916 -15.74 -15.35 5.32
CA ASN A 916 -15.63 -13.93 5.67
C ASN A 916 -15.87 -13.72 7.17
N THR A 917 -15.18 -12.74 7.75
CA THR A 917 -15.41 -12.30 9.13
C THR A 917 -16.03 -10.91 9.12
N VAL A 918 -17.22 -10.78 9.70
CA VAL A 918 -17.79 -9.50 10.16
C VAL A 918 -17.64 -9.46 11.67
N ASP A 919 -16.89 -8.50 12.18
CA ASP A 919 -16.64 -8.34 13.62
C ASP A 919 -16.87 -6.89 14.04
N GLY A 920 -18.03 -6.66 14.64
CA GLY A 920 -18.43 -5.36 15.16
C GLY A 920 -19.09 -4.44 14.12
N VAL A 921 -20.16 -3.78 14.55
CA VAL A 921 -20.81 -2.67 13.84
C VAL A 921 -21.05 -1.56 14.86
N MET A 922 -20.69 -0.31 14.54
CA MET A 922 -20.77 0.82 15.46
C MET A 922 -22.21 1.23 15.75
N ASN A 923 -23.11 1.18 14.77
CA ASN A 923 -24.54 1.40 14.96
C ASN A 923 -25.11 0.35 15.94
N PRO A 924 -25.70 0.74 17.09
CA PRO A 924 -26.23 -0.19 18.09
C PRO A 924 -27.35 -1.12 17.62
N THR A 925 -27.95 -0.86 16.46
CA THR A 925 -28.94 -1.75 15.81
C THR A 925 -28.49 -2.18 14.41
N GLY A 926 -27.18 -2.14 14.14
CA GLY A 926 -26.61 -2.49 12.84
C GLY A 926 -26.54 -4.00 12.63
N ASP A 927 -27.04 -4.47 11.50
CA ASP A 927 -27.02 -5.89 11.13
C ASP A 927 -25.67 -6.29 10.50
N GLY A 928 -25.28 -7.55 10.67
CA GLY A 928 -24.02 -8.10 10.18
C GLY A 928 -24.03 -8.29 8.66
N ILE A 929 -24.98 -9.09 8.17
CA ILE A 929 -25.34 -9.17 6.76
C ILE A 929 -26.83 -8.79 6.63
N ASP A 930 -27.09 -7.73 5.86
CA ASP A 930 -28.40 -7.13 5.62
C ASP A 930 -28.74 -7.25 4.14
N VAL A 931 -29.93 -7.79 3.84
CA VAL A 931 -30.51 -7.84 2.50
C VAL A 931 -31.80 -7.02 2.48
N ASP A 932 -31.77 -5.89 1.80
CA ASP A 932 -32.89 -4.94 1.72
C ASP A 932 -34.12 -5.55 1.04
N SER A 933 -35.29 -5.08 1.46
CA SER A 933 -36.64 -5.50 1.05
C SER A 933 -36.92 -5.63 -0.45
N ILE A 934 -36.17 -4.94 -1.29
CA ILE A 934 -36.32 -4.96 -2.76
C ILE A 934 -35.20 -5.71 -3.49
N PHE A 935 -34.25 -6.32 -2.77
CA PHE A 935 -33.16 -7.08 -3.39
C PHE A 935 -33.67 -8.36 -4.06
N VAL A 936 -33.06 -8.72 -5.19
CA VAL A 936 -33.44 -9.90 -6.00
C VAL A 936 -32.20 -10.75 -6.27
N GLY A 937 -32.29 -12.07 -6.08
CA GLY A 937 -31.21 -12.98 -6.44
C GLY A 937 -31.03 -14.19 -5.52
N THR A 938 -29.81 -14.70 -5.50
CA THR A 938 -29.41 -15.84 -4.67
C THR A 938 -28.07 -15.60 -3.96
N GLY A 939 -27.94 -16.17 -2.76
CA GLY A 939 -26.71 -16.13 -1.97
C GLY A 939 -26.29 -17.49 -1.42
N THR A 940 -25.00 -17.81 -1.52
CA THR A 940 -24.39 -18.97 -0.87
C THR A 940 -23.45 -18.52 0.24
N PHE A 941 -23.70 -18.93 1.48
CA PHE A 941 -22.98 -18.48 2.69
C PHE A 941 -22.26 -19.66 3.36
N LEU A 942 -20.93 -19.71 3.28
CA LEU A 942 -20.14 -20.85 3.78
C LEU A 942 -19.12 -20.39 4.83
N ASN A 943 -19.12 -20.98 6.02
CA ASN A 943 -18.10 -20.75 7.07
C ASN A 943 -17.87 -19.27 7.45
N ASN A 944 -18.83 -18.36 7.25
CA ASN A 944 -18.68 -16.97 7.64
C ASN A 944 -18.83 -16.84 9.17
N ASN A 945 -18.03 -15.95 9.78
CA ASN A 945 -18.12 -15.59 11.18
C ASN A 945 -18.70 -14.16 11.28
N VAL A 946 -19.86 -13.99 11.89
CA VAL A 946 -20.62 -12.73 11.82
C VAL A 946 -21.11 -12.31 13.21
N THR A 947 -20.43 -11.30 13.77
CA THR A 947 -20.76 -10.66 15.05
C THR A 947 -21.22 -9.23 14.81
N ALA A 948 -22.46 -8.94 15.18
CA ALA A 948 -23.09 -7.62 15.07
C ALA A 948 -24.03 -7.40 16.27
N PRO A 949 -24.33 -6.14 16.65
CA PRO A 949 -25.29 -5.83 17.72
C PRO A 949 -26.75 -6.03 17.30
N GLY A 950 -27.05 -5.93 15.99
CA GLY A 950 -28.31 -6.35 15.39
C GLY A 950 -28.34 -7.85 15.10
N ALA A 951 -29.06 -8.25 14.06
CA ALA A 951 -29.03 -9.61 13.55
C ALA A 951 -27.71 -9.89 12.82
N ALA A 952 -27.12 -11.07 13.02
CA ALA A 952 -26.00 -11.52 12.20
C ALA A 952 -26.42 -11.69 10.73
N TYR A 953 -27.63 -12.16 10.49
CA TYR A 953 -28.21 -12.38 9.18
C TYR A 953 -29.64 -11.83 9.16
N HIS A 954 -29.91 -10.82 8.34
CA HIS A 954 -31.25 -10.28 8.09
C HIS A 954 -31.60 -10.34 6.60
N ASN A 955 -32.75 -10.91 6.26
CA ASN A 955 -33.32 -10.88 4.91
C ASN A 955 -34.70 -10.22 4.94
N TYR A 956 -34.79 -8.96 4.50
CA TYR A 956 -36.06 -8.24 4.36
C TYR A 956 -36.79 -8.58 3.04
N ALA A 957 -36.14 -9.31 2.12
CA ALA A 957 -36.65 -9.69 0.80
C ALA A 957 -36.88 -11.21 0.61
N PRO A 958 -37.53 -11.94 1.55
CA PRO A 958 -37.63 -13.41 1.49
C PRO A 958 -38.44 -13.95 0.29
N SER A 959 -39.18 -13.11 -0.42
CA SER A 959 -39.90 -13.47 -1.66
C SER A 959 -39.07 -13.37 -2.94
N THR A 960 -37.94 -12.66 -2.91
CA THR A 960 -37.15 -12.31 -4.11
C THR A 960 -35.66 -12.60 -3.96
N PHE A 961 -35.15 -12.74 -2.73
CA PHE A 961 -33.81 -13.21 -2.43
C PHE A 961 -33.85 -14.50 -1.60
N THR A 962 -33.26 -15.58 -2.13
CA THR A 962 -33.12 -16.86 -1.43
C THR A 962 -31.65 -17.13 -1.07
N GLY A 963 -31.41 -17.59 0.15
CA GLY A 963 -30.07 -17.89 0.63
C GLY A 963 -29.91 -19.35 1.04
N SER A 964 -28.70 -19.89 0.90
CA SER A 964 -28.33 -21.19 1.45
C SER A 964 -26.96 -21.12 2.12
N GLY A 965 -26.71 -21.95 3.14
CA GLY A 965 -25.42 -21.89 3.81
C GLY A 965 -25.14 -22.99 4.82
N SER A 966 -23.87 -23.19 5.14
CA SER A 966 -23.39 -24.16 6.13
C SER A 966 -22.08 -23.70 6.78
N GLY A 967 -21.77 -24.24 7.96
CA GLY A 967 -20.54 -23.91 8.71
C GLY A 967 -20.45 -22.49 9.29
N ASN A 968 -21.43 -21.62 9.02
CA ASN A 968 -21.46 -20.24 9.52
C ASN A 968 -21.63 -20.18 11.06
N VAL A 969 -21.06 -19.13 11.66
CA VAL A 969 -21.15 -18.78 13.08
C VAL A 969 -21.64 -17.33 13.19
N PRO A 970 -22.82 -17.04 13.79
CA PRO A 970 -23.85 -18.00 14.19
C PRO A 970 -24.44 -18.74 12.98
N ALA A 971 -25.25 -19.77 13.24
CA ALA A 971 -25.87 -20.56 12.18
C ALA A 971 -26.71 -19.68 11.24
N PHE A 972 -26.55 -19.90 9.94
CA PHE A 972 -27.25 -19.18 8.88
C PHE A 972 -28.77 -19.40 8.96
N SER A 973 -29.55 -18.33 8.75
CA SER A 973 -30.98 -18.30 9.11
C SER A 973 -31.88 -17.52 8.14
N PHE A 974 -31.51 -17.39 6.86
CA PHE A 974 -32.48 -16.91 5.86
C PHE A 974 -33.54 -18.00 5.59
N PRO A 975 -34.81 -17.61 5.38
CA PRO A 975 -35.91 -18.53 5.03
C PRO A 975 -35.82 -19.04 3.59
#